data_AF-M1W2F5-F1
#
_entry.id   AF-M1W2F5-F1
#
_cell.length_a   1.000
_cell.length_b   1.000
_cell.length_c   1.000
_cell.angle_alpha   90.00
_cell.angle_beta   90.00
_cell.angle_gamma   90.00
#
_symmetry.space_group_name_H-M   'P 1'
#
loop_
_entity.id
_entity.type
_entity.pdbx_description
1 polymer ?
#
loop_
_entity_poly.entity_id
_entity_poly.type
_entity_poly.pdbx_seq_one_letter_code
_entity_poly.pdbx_strand_id
1 'polypeptide(L)'
;MAEYCASSDPGNQTLETDPLSTDPSLLRDHSQLRSYKASGFEYTDVRVFFRPHSKAAELPKAPAPLPLLVFIPGLGGSVAQFYPLLNSLVDLAPCLSIDFPGGGRSRYTNTSWDAYTTDALANLFETVIEEYRDAELNQGIVLIGHSMGTALAAQLARHTEDHETSIAKHIVAIVAICPTAGPPDEQQSALLRRLLWIPGWMFGLWRAWDGMGGLDSPSVSRFVGKEADRELRTMQYRFNQQSRTPVWRRMAYGALPMYIQGKPKGGLVGLDAWASIKAPILLIAGEDDHLTPPTEVQKIMDALEGVKSKAGQQPSSFEEGDDAIALEQIEATDGMTHALRPDATESSSNIDGSLDTRNTGDTFLKSMSDTDGDPSTPLEMPTTLPPQPAHPHQVVQSFIMPSPANHTLLYMPRYARVLAGLISDFLASHVTQRLSLAWQLQYLSREGKWDIKNLNKWKSVQPVSKGIGPGDTPIFRAMKTLREADDAHSPSHFVEKWGSVIGHVIDISKDQPVYDPRGLERGGTHYHKFPTVSKIPPEPHEVQSFIRLVDQVRKNQDERARTEGWTVAEKRVIGVHCHYGFNRTGYFIVCYLIERCGMGVQEAIDCFARARPNDLPALHRPPRSHFLPQPDLTHWSARLMIAPTTPVLHGQCKLQNVSRYPPPQLLWLIYSSHHFLDSAQQASERSPLLEADYPDRDGEASAGSSSPKARPSKWPKAREISIFIWALVATAAVIILAVWAQHNQQTSRDVSRDGKRNLVFMVSDGMGPASLSLTRSYRQYAHGLPEGDVLTLDKHFWGSSRTRSSNSLVTDSAAGATAFSCGKKSYNGAISVLPDHQPCGSVLEAAKRAGYATGLVVTTDITDATPACFASHVLLRQMQDEIALQEIGQGPLGRSVDLMLGGGRCHFLPNSTADSCRLDDVDVVKLAKEKYGWGYADSRASFDDLDGGDKVQLPLLGLFATTDVPFELDRRNMNDMYPSLSEMAKTALKALEKSTAKSDRGFFLMIEGSRIDHAGHINDPAAQVREVLEYDKAFAAVLDFIDSSATETVLVATSDHETGGLATALQEPGHWPVYDWFPQALANVSESCEKLATRLQKHVSDPSPTKVSSSSINKEDLKRWINTELVIPGLGISDATDEELTLLAEHADASISTFAAMISLRAHIGWSTHGHTAVDVNIYSSGGPGTERIRGNVENTEIGQFLSHYLDVDVDQITKELREKQMEARSGGDRILAVKGRADKYHAVESV
;
A
#
# COMPACT_ATOMS: atom_id res chain seq x y z
N MET A 1 -42.56 -4.10 11.21
CA MET A 1 -42.97 -4.67 9.91
C MET A 1 -42.97 -3.58 8.86
N ALA A 2 -41.90 -3.50 8.08
CA ALA A 2 -41.78 -2.74 6.83
C ALA A 2 -40.47 -3.20 6.13
N GLU A 3 -40.33 -4.53 6.01
CA GLU A 3 -39.16 -5.24 5.50
C GLU A 3 -39.68 -6.30 4.51
N TYR A 4 -38.84 -6.77 3.59
CA TYR A 4 -39.17 -7.66 2.47
C TYR A 4 -40.11 -7.09 1.39
N CYS A 5 -39.50 -6.48 0.36
CA CYS A 5 -39.48 -7.07 -0.99
C CYS A 5 -38.37 -6.42 -1.84
N ALA A 6 -37.79 -7.18 -2.76
CA ALA A 6 -36.52 -6.83 -3.42
C ALA A 6 -36.65 -6.71 -4.95
N SER A 7 -35.69 -6.00 -5.56
CA SER A 7 -35.29 -6.19 -6.95
C SER A 7 -33.81 -5.84 -7.11
N SER A 8 -33.01 -6.78 -7.61
CA SER A 8 -31.58 -6.59 -7.85
C SER A 8 -31.32 -5.89 -9.18
N ASP A 9 -30.64 -4.75 -9.14
CA ASP A 9 -30.08 -4.03 -10.29
C ASP A 9 -28.60 -3.70 -9.99
N PRO A 10 -27.63 -4.10 -10.83
CA PRO A 10 -26.20 -3.75 -10.65
C PRO A 10 -25.90 -2.24 -10.66
N GLY A 11 -26.84 -1.39 -11.04
CA GLY A 11 -26.64 0.06 -11.17
C GLY A 11 -26.44 0.85 -9.88
N ASN A 12 -26.91 0.36 -8.72
CA ASN A 12 -27.12 1.21 -7.54
C ASN A 12 -26.35 0.80 -6.27
N GLN A 13 -25.03 0.67 -6.38
CA GLN A 13 -24.17 0.85 -5.19
C GLN A 13 -24.24 2.30 -4.73
N THR A 14 -24.48 2.53 -3.43
CA THR A 14 -24.45 3.88 -2.85
C THR A 14 -23.05 4.48 -2.95
N LEU A 15 -22.87 5.39 -3.90
CA LEU A 15 -21.58 6.07 -4.14
C LEU A 15 -21.11 6.78 -2.88
N GLU A 16 -19.99 6.31 -2.34
CA GLU A 16 -19.40 6.88 -1.14
C GLU A 16 -18.79 8.26 -1.41
N THR A 17 -19.12 9.23 -0.54
CA THR A 17 -18.84 10.67 -0.71
C THR A 17 -18.20 11.34 0.50
N ASP A 18 -18.10 10.65 1.65
CA ASP A 18 -17.42 11.17 2.84
C ASP A 18 -15.93 11.41 2.51
N PRO A 19 -15.38 12.62 2.74
CA PRO A 19 -13.96 12.87 2.51
C PRO A 19 -13.03 12.08 3.44
N LEU A 20 -13.52 11.48 4.55
CA LEU A 20 -12.71 10.60 5.41
C LEU A 20 -12.37 9.26 4.75
N SER A 21 -13.29 8.69 3.98
CA SER A 21 -13.10 7.41 3.27
C SER A 21 -12.68 7.59 1.81
N THR A 22 -13.00 8.73 1.20
CA THR A 22 -12.63 9.03 -0.20
C THR A 22 -11.27 9.72 -0.38
N ASP A 23 -10.61 10.15 0.70
CA ASP A 23 -9.24 10.72 0.68
C ASP A 23 -8.18 9.67 0.25
N PRO A 24 -7.41 9.91 -0.83
CA PRO A 24 -6.26 9.07 -1.21
C PRO A 24 -5.14 9.11 -0.16
N SER A 25 -4.28 8.08 -0.14
CA SER A 25 -3.17 7.94 0.84
C SER A 25 -2.33 9.21 1.02
N LEU A 26 -1.81 9.78 -0.07
CA LEU A 26 -1.02 11.04 -0.03
C LEU A 26 -1.73 12.16 0.75
N LEU A 27 -3.05 12.29 0.60
CA LEU A 27 -3.85 13.31 1.27
C LEU A 27 -4.25 12.91 2.69
N ARG A 28 -4.52 11.64 2.95
CA ARG A 28 -4.84 11.12 4.29
C ARG A 28 -3.63 11.18 5.21
N ASP A 29 -2.46 10.81 4.69
CA ASP A 29 -1.24 10.54 5.46
C ASP A 29 -0.41 11.84 5.68
N HIS A 30 -0.69 12.92 4.92
CA HIS A 30 -0.05 14.24 5.05
C HIS A 30 -1.02 15.42 5.32
N SER A 31 -2.25 15.16 5.79
CA SER A 31 -3.19 16.21 6.23
C SER A 31 -3.39 16.23 7.74
N GLN A 32 -3.50 17.42 8.31
CA GLN A 32 -3.82 17.66 9.72
C GLN A 32 -4.98 18.67 9.84
N LEU A 33 -5.74 18.62 10.93
CA LEU A 33 -6.73 19.65 11.28
C LEU A 33 -6.09 20.61 12.29
N ARG A 34 -6.04 21.90 11.97
CA ARG A 34 -5.40 22.94 12.80
C ARG A 34 -6.29 24.19 12.87
N SER A 35 -6.08 25.04 13.87
CA SER A 35 -6.93 26.20 14.13
C SER A 35 -6.14 27.50 14.03
N TYR A 36 -6.69 28.49 13.33
CA TYR A 36 -6.01 29.73 12.93
C TYR A 36 -6.78 30.98 13.35
N LYS A 37 -6.07 32.10 13.54
CA LYS A 37 -6.65 33.42 13.78
C LYS A 37 -6.08 34.42 12.77
N ALA A 38 -6.94 35.01 11.95
CA ALA A 38 -6.58 35.95 10.90
C ALA A 38 -7.72 36.96 10.67
N SER A 39 -7.41 38.22 10.35
CA SER A 39 -8.39 39.31 10.15
C SER A 39 -9.42 39.49 11.29
N GLY A 40 -9.03 39.18 12.54
CA GLY A 40 -9.92 39.22 13.71
C GLY A 40 -10.91 38.04 13.83
N PHE A 41 -10.83 37.05 12.95
CA PHE A 41 -11.65 35.83 12.98
C PHE A 41 -10.88 34.62 13.48
N GLU A 42 -11.59 33.67 14.07
CA GLU A 42 -11.07 32.37 14.49
C GLU A 42 -11.65 31.26 13.61
N TYR A 43 -10.77 30.51 12.95
CA TYR A 43 -11.09 29.42 12.04
C TYR A 43 -10.63 28.11 12.68
N THR A 44 -11.56 27.31 13.18
CA THR A 44 -11.26 26.06 13.90
C THR A 44 -11.38 24.83 13.01
N ASP A 45 -10.48 23.86 13.22
CA ASP A 45 -10.36 22.62 12.45
C ASP A 45 -10.33 22.86 10.93
N VAL A 46 -9.41 23.72 10.47
CA VAL A 46 -9.04 23.87 9.06
C VAL A 46 -8.11 22.72 8.67
N ARG A 47 -8.40 22.04 7.55
CA ARG A 47 -7.50 21.02 6.99
C ARG A 47 -6.30 21.71 6.35
N VAL A 48 -5.10 21.39 6.84
CA VAL A 48 -3.82 21.74 6.22
C VAL A 48 -3.18 20.47 5.67
N PHE A 49 -2.86 20.46 4.38
CA PHE A 49 -2.00 19.47 3.74
C PHE A 49 -0.58 20.02 3.67
N PHE A 50 0.41 19.27 4.15
CA PHE A 50 1.82 19.62 4.01
C PHE A 50 2.69 18.39 3.83
N ARG A 51 3.37 18.30 2.67
CA ARG A 51 4.40 17.29 2.40
C ARG A 51 5.76 17.98 2.22
N PRO A 52 6.72 17.81 3.15
CA PRO A 52 8.09 18.26 2.91
C PRO A 52 8.73 17.44 1.78
N HIS A 53 9.72 18.01 1.09
CA HIS A 53 10.43 17.28 0.04
C HIS A 53 11.24 16.12 0.63
N SER A 54 11.12 14.93 0.05
CA SER A 54 11.71 13.69 0.58
C SER A 54 13.24 13.72 0.70
N LYS A 55 13.89 14.59 -0.09
CA LYS A 55 15.35 14.77 -0.13
C LYS A 55 15.81 16.15 0.34
N ALA A 56 14.98 16.88 1.09
CA ALA A 56 15.27 18.23 1.61
C ALA A 56 16.53 18.34 2.50
N ALA A 57 17.03 17.23 3.05
CA ALA A 57 18.28 17.19 3.82
C ALA A 57 19.54 17.05 2.95
N GLU A 58 19.40 16.46 1.75
CA GLU A 58 20.48 16.14 0.83
C GLU A 58 20.64 17.19 -0.29
N LEU A 59 19.67 18.11 -0.43
CA LEU A 59 19.68 19.18 -1.44
C LEU A 59 20.26 20.51 -0.91
N PRO A 60 20.84 21.36 -1.78
CA PRO A 60 21.51 22.60 -1.38
C PRO A 60 20.57 23.63 -0.74
N LYS A 61 20.91 24.08 0.47
CA LYS A 61 20.17 25.11 1.23
C LYS A 61 20.69 26.54 1.05
N ALA A 62 21.79 26.72 0.30
CA ALA A 62 22.37 28.04 0.01
C ALA A 62 22.13 28.45 -1.46
N PRO A 63 21.78 29.70 -1.78
CA PRO A 63 21.54 30.82 -0.86
C PRO A 63 20.19 30.73 -0.10
N ALA A 64 19.29 29.85 -0.55
CA ALA A 64 18.02 29.51 0.09
C ALA A 64 17.68 28.02 -0.24
N PRO A 65 16.79 27.35 0.51
CA PRO A 65 16.24 26.02 0.17
C PRO A 65 15.26 26.11 -1.01
N LEU A 66 14.85 24.95 -1.55
CA LEU A 66 13.84 24.88 -2.62
C LEU A 66 12.57 25.69 -2.28
N PRO A 67 11.99 26.44 -3.25
CA PRO A 67 10.74 27.16 -3.02
C PRO A 67 9.57 26.28 -2.56
N LEU A 68 8.70 26.84 -1.73
CA LEU A 68 7.47 26.22 -1.25
C LEU A 68 6.36 26.36 -2.29
N LEU A 69 5.78 25.25 -2.75
CA LEU A 69 4.63 25.27 -3.67
C LEU A 69 3.33 25.34 -2.86
N VAL A 70 2.56 26.42 -3.03
CA VAL A 70 1.31 26.66 -2.29
C VAL A 70 0.12 26.57 -3.23
N PHE A 71 -0.78 25.61 -2.97
CA PHE A 71 -1.95 25.35 -3.81
C PHE A 71 -3.21 26.00 -3.23
N ILE A 72 -3.87 26.85 -4.01
CA ILE A 72 -5.01 27.68 -3.60
C ILE A 72 -6.29 27.26 -4.36
N PRO A 73 -7.29 26.63 -3.71
CA PRO A 73 -8.47 26.09 -4.40
C PRO A 73 -9.40 27.15 -5.01
N GLY A 74 -10.26 26.69 -5.91
CA GLY A 74 -11.38 27.47 -6.47
C GLY A 74 -12.55 27.66 -5.49
N LEU A 75 -13.60 28.34 -5.94
CA LEU A 75 -14.77 28.72 -5.14
C LEU A 75 -15.44 27.52 -4.44
N GLY A 76 -15.30 27.46 -3.10
CA GLY A 76 -15.84 26.37 -2.28
C GLY A 76 -15.15 25.02 -2.48
N GLY A 77 -13.91 25.04 -2.98
CA GLY A 77 -13.07 23.88 -3.25
C GLY A 77 -12.31 23.31 -2.04
N SER A 78 -11.48 22.31 -2.31
CA SER A 78 -10.71 21.54 -1.32
C SER A 78 -9.40 21.00 -1.92
N VAL A 79 -8.42 20.63 -1.09
CA VAL A 79 -7.15 20.04 -1.53
C VAL A 79 -7.33 18.73 -2.30
N ALA A 80 -8.45 18.02 -2.09
CA ALA A 80 -8.82 16.83 -2.85
C ALA A 80 -8.88 17.07 -4.38
N GLN A 81 -9.22 18.28 -4.81
CA GLN A 81 -9.24 18.66 -6.24
C GLN A 81 -7.83 18.77 -6.84
N PHE A 82 -6.82 19.05 -6.02
CA PHE A 82 -5.42 19.11 -6.44
C PHE A 82 -4.71 17.75 -6.41
N TYR A 83 -5.32 16.67 -5.89
CA TYR A 83 -4.62 15.40 -5.65
C TYR A 83 -3.80 14.88 -6.86
N PRO A 84 -4.34 14.80 -8.09
CA PRO A 84 -3.56 14.31 -9.23
C PRO A 84 -2.34 15.18 -9.57
N LEU A 85 -2.45 16.50 -9.39
CA LEU A 85 -1.36 17.45 -9.61
C LEU A 85 -0.33 17.40 -8.46
N LEU A 86 -0.78 17.36 -7.21
CA LEU A 86 0.07 17.17 -6.03
C LEU A 86 0.92 15.92 -6.17
N ASN A 87 0.30 14.79 -6.54
CA ASN A 87 0.98 13.50 -6.73
C ASN A 87 2.08 13.53 -7.83
N SER A 88 2.14 14.58 -8.65
CA SER A 88 3.23 14.81 -9.64
C SER A 88 4.22 15.90 -9.23
N LEU A 89 3.86 16.85 -8.37
CA LEU A 89 4.72 17.99 -7.99
C LEU A 89 5.41 17.83 -6.62
N VAL A 90 4.91 16.97 -5.73
CA VAL A 90 5.47 16.78 -4.37
C VAL A 90 6.90 16.23 -4.33
N ASP A 91 7.38 15.63 -5.41
CA ASP A 91 8.75 15.13 -5.55
C ASP A 91 9.68 16.15 -6.27
N LEU A 92 9.19 17.36 -6.56
CA LEU A 92 9.99 18.51 -7.03
C LEU A 92 10.38 19.46 -5.89
N ALA A 93 9.46 19.66 -4.94
CA ALA A 93 9.53 20.70 -3.92
C ALA A 93 8.56 20.42 -2.76
N PRO A 94 8.77 21.03 -1.56
CA PRO A 94 7.78 20.96 -0.49
C PRO A 94 6.45 21.60 -0.95
N CYS A 95 5.33 20.98 -0.58
CA CYS A 95 3.99 21.38 -1.03
C CYS A 95 3.05 21.64 0.15
N LEU A 96 2.31 22.75 0.09
CA LEU A 96 1.35 23.23 1.09
C LEU A 96 -0.01 23.50 0.45
N SER A 97 -1.11 23.18 1.13
CA SER A 97 -2.46 23.59 0.74
C SER A 97 -3.42 23.56 1.93
N ILE A 98 -4.55 24.27 1.86
CA ILE A 98 -5.63 24.16 2.84
C ILE A 98 -6.98 23.91 2.17
N ASP A 99 -7.88 23.19 2.86
CA ASP A 99 -9.30 23.27 2.55
C ASP A 99 -9.83 24.59 3.13
N PHE A 100 -10.53 25.40 2.33
CA PHE A 100 -11.19 26.60 2.86
C PHE A 100 -12.11 26.27 4.05
N PRO A 101 -12.31 27.19 5.01
CA PRO A 101 -13.16 26.95 6.18
C PRO A 101 -14.55 26.42 5.77
N GLY A 102 -14.93 25.26 6.32
CA GLY A 102 -16.19 24.59 6.00
C GLY A 102 -16.30 23.86 4.65
N GLY A 103 -15.26 23.88 3.80
CA GLY A 103 -15.14 23.03 2.62
C GLY A 103 -14.38 21.74 2.90
N GLY A 104 -14.63 20.67 2.13
CA GLY A 104 -13.91 19.40 2.28
C GLY A 104 -14.00 18.83 3.70
N ARG A 105 -12.83 18.64 4.34
CA ARG A 105 -12.72 18.19 5.74
C ARG A 105 -12.72 19.34 6.76
N SER A 106 -12.55 20.60 6.34
CA SER A 106 -12.57 21.74 7.25
C SER A 106 -13.92 21.89 7.95
N ARG A 107 -13.89 22.21 9.26
CA ARG A 107 -15.12 22.49 10.02
C ARG A 107 -15.70 23.84 9.62
N TYR A 108 -17.03 23.95 9.65
CA TYR A 108 -17.75 25.22 9.46
C TYR A 108 -18.16 25.74 10.84
N THR A 109 -17.44 26.73 11.36
CA THR A 109 -17.65 27.27 12.72
C THR A 109 -17.94 28.75 12.72
N ASN A 110 -17.13 29.56 12.07
CA ASN A 110 -17.45 30.97 11.88
C ASN A 110 -18.58 31.11 10.84
N THR A 111 -19.70 31.70 11.25
CA THR A 111 -20.89 31.90 10.41
C THR A 111 -21.07 33.35 9.94
N SER A 112 -20.14 34.27 10.24
CA SER A 112 -20.15 35.61 9.63
C SER A 112 -20.01 35.51 8.11
N TRP A 113 -20.42 36.55 7.38
CA TRP A 113 -20.13 36.68 5.95
C TRP A 113 -18.74 37.27 5.71
N ASP A 114 -18.28 38.15 6.60
CA ASP A 114 -17.01 38.88 6.47
C ASP A 114 -15.80 37.94 6.51
N ALA A 115 -15.90 36.84 7.27
CA ALA A 115 -14.91 35.77 7.37
C ALA A 115 -14.77 34.87 6.12
N TYR A 116 -15.46 35.24 5.03
CA TYR A 116 -15.36 34.59 3.72
C TYR A 116 -15.21 35.62 2.59
N THR A 117 -14.85 36.85 2.93
CA THR A 117 -14.34 37.83 1.95
C THR A 117 -13.02 37.36 1.37
N THR A 118 -12.71 37.78 0.15
CA THR A 118 -11.40 37.54 -0.48
C THR A 118 -10.25 37.97 0.42
N ASP A 119 -10.36 39.14 1.04
CA ASP A 119 -9.39 39.69 1.99
C ASP A 119 -9.19 38.77 3.22
N ALA A 120 -10.28 38.37 3.90
CA ALA A 120 -10.18 37.51 5.09
C ALA A 120 -9.68 36.08 4.78
N LEU A 121 -9.91 35.59 3.56
CA LEU A 121 -9.35 34.32 3.08
C LEU A 121 -7.89 34.46 2.63
N ALA A 122 -7.49 35.59 2.07
CA ALA A 122 -6.09 35.89 1.74
C ALA A 122 -5.24 35.95 3.02
N ASN A 123 -5.64 36.71 4.05
CA ASN A 123 -4.92 36.79 5.32
C ASN A 123 -4.84 35.42 6.05
N LEU A 124 -5.85 34.55 5.89
CA LEU A 124 -5.79 33.16 6.37
C LEU A 124 -4.68 32.38 5.63
N PHE A 125 -4.59 32.51 4.30
CA PHE A 125 -3.48 31.95 3.54
C PHE A 125 -2.13 32.56 3.96
N GLU A 126 -2.00 33.88 4.14
CA GLU A 126 -0.77 34.51 4.64
C GLU A 126 -0.32 33.88 5.97
N THR A 127 -1.25 33.73 6.92
CA THR A 127 -1.00 33.18 8.25
C THR A 127 -0.50 31.73 8.19
N VAL A 128 -1.08 30.90 7.30
CA VAL A 128 -0.65 29.50 7.15
C VAL A 128 0.67 29.38 6.37
N ILE A 129 0.88 30.21 5.35
CA ILE A 129 2.12 30.20 4.55
C ILE A 129 3.32 30.63 5.41
N GLU A 130 3.15 31.64 6.28
CA GLU A 130 4.20 32.11 7.19
C GLU A 130 4.57 31.06 8.26
N GLU A 131 3.64 30.20 8.67
CA GLU A 131 3.90 29.11 9.62
C GLU A 131 4.70 27.94 9.01
N TYR A 132 4.48 27.63 7.72
CA TYR A 132 5.04 26.45 7.07
C TYR A 132 6.26 26.71 6.17
N ARG A 133 6.62 27.97 5.91
CA ARG A 133 7.84 28.32 5.17
C ARG A 133 9.06 28.40 6.09
N ASP A 134 10.23 28.04 5.57
CA ASP A 134 11.51 28.30 6.22
C ASP A 134 11.86 29.79 6.11
N ALA A 135 11.35 30.58 7.05
CA ALA A 135 11.55 32.02 7.12
C ALA A 135 13.00 32.40 7.47
N GLU A 136 13.70 31.57 8.26
CA GLU A 136 15.10 31.80 8.65
C GLU A 136 16.05 31.70 7.44
N LEU A 137 15.84 30.70 6.57
CA LEU A 137 16.60 30.54 5.33
C LEU A 137 16.00 31.28 4.12
N ASN A 138 15.09 32.24 4.36
CA ASN A 138 14.49 33.10 3.33
C ASN A 138 13.86 32.30 2.16
N GLN A 139 13.11 31.23 2.48
CA GLN A 139 12.50 30.36 1.47
C GLN A 139 11.51 31.13 0.58
N GLY A 140 11.69 30.99 -0.74
CA GLY A 140 10.78 31.54 -1.74
C GLY A 140 9.47 30.76 -1.86
N ILE A 141 8.43 31.40 -2.39
CA ILE A 141 7.06 30.89 -2.46
C ILE A 141 6.59 30.88 -3.91
N VAL A 142 5.98 29.78 -4.36
CA VAL A 142 5.28 29.67 -5.65
C VAL A 142 3.79 29.50 -5.37
N LEU A 143 2.95 30.40 -5.89
CA LEU A 143 1.50 30.31 -5.73
C LEU A 143 0.86 29.60 -6.93
N ILE A 144 0.09 28.55 -6.69
CA ILE A 144 -0.58 27.72 -7.70
C ILE A 144 -2.10 27.79 -7.45
N GLY A 145 -2.77 28.73 -8.11
CA GLY A 145 -4.21 28.95 -7.95
C GLY A 145 -5.05 28.19 -8.99
N HIS A 146 -6.26 27.79 -8.61
CA HIS A 146 -7.31 27.34 -9.54
C HIS A 146 -8.55 28.23 -9.44
N SER A 147 -9.15 28.65 -10.56
CA SER A 147 -10.40 29.41 -10.58
C SER A 147 -10.31 30.68 -9.69
N MET A 148 -11.26 30.88 -8.78
CA MET A 148 -11.21 31.94 -7.74
C MET A 148 -9.86 32.04 -7.00
N GLY A 149 -9.16 30.92 -6.82
CA GLY A 149 -7.84 30.86 -6.19
C GLY A 149 -6.73 31.57 -6.98
N THR A 150 -6.90 31.82 -8.29
CA THR A 150 -5.94 32.63 -9.06
C THR A 150 -6.01 34.11 -8.70
N ALA A 151 -7.21 34.63 -8.41
CA ALA A 151 -7.38 36.00 -7.93
C ALA A 151 -6.80 36.17 -6.52
N LEU A 152 -6.97 35.17 -5.64
CA LEU A 152 -6.30 35.16 -4.32
C LEU A 152 -4.76 35.08 -4.48
N ALA A 153 -4.24 34.28 -5.42
CA ALA A 153 -2.81 34.25 -5.71
C ALA A 153 -2.28 35.61 -6.18
N ALA A 154 -3.01 36.29 -7.08
CA ALA A 154 -2.68 37.65 -7.53
C ALA A 154 -2.77 38.69 -6.39
N GLN A 155 -3.71 38.53 -5.45
CA GLN A 155 -3.83 39.38 -4.27
C GLN A 155 -2.63 39.22 -3.32
N LEU A 156 -2.25 37.98 -2.99
CA LEU A 156 -1.10 37.65 -2.13
C LEU A 156 0.24 38.11 -2.73
N ALA A 157 0.34 38.15 -4.07
CA ALA A 157 1.52 38.60 -4.80
C ALA A 157 1.60 40.12 -5.03
N ARG A 158 0.58 40.90 -4.60
CA ARG A 158 0.57 42.35 -4.76
C ARG A 158 1.48 43.01 -3.73
N HIS A 159 2.32 43.95 -4.16
CA HIS A 159 3.08 44.81 -3.25
C HIS A 159 2.21 46.01 -2.82
N THR A 160 1.40 45.84 -1.78
CA THR A 160 0.65 46.94 -1.13
C THR A 160 1.09 47.18 0.31
N GLU A 161 0.74 48.35 0.88
CA GLU A 161 1.04 48.69 2.28
C GLU A 161 0.06 48.05 3.28
N ASP A 162 -1.02 47.43 2.80
CA ASP A 162 -2.14 46.90 3.59
C ASP A 162 -1.99 45.45 4.11
N HIS A 163 -0.86 44.77 3.87
CA HIS A 163 -0.69 43.35 4.25
C HIS A 163 -0.27 43.19 5.72
N GLU A 164 -0.84 42.21 6.42
CA GLU A 164 -0.45 41.86 7.79
C GLU A 164 0.94 41.20 7.85
N THR A 165 1.41 40.58 6.75
CA THR A 165 2.69 39.86 6.67
C THR A 165 3.60 40.37 5.54
N SER A 166 4.85 39.89 5.50
CA SER A 166 5.80 40.26 4.43
C SER A 166 5.85 39.28 3.25
N ILE A 167 4.92 38.33 3.12
CA ILE A 167 5.02 37.21 2.15
C ILE A 167 5.21 37.65 0.69
N ALA A 168 4.66 38.80 0.30
CA ALA A 168 4.78 39.34 -1.06
C ALA A 168 6.24 39.54 -1.51
N LYS A 169 7.18 39.74 -0.57
CA LYS A 169 8.63 39.85 -0.85
C LYS A 169 9.29 38.51 -1.18
N HIS A 170 8.66 37.40 -0.83
CA HIS A 170 9.20 36.04 -0.97
C HIS A 170 8.52 35.26 -2.11
N ILE A 171 7.48 35.81 -2.77
CA ILE A 171 6.84 35.16 -3.92
C ILE A 171 7.74 35.24 -5.15
N VAL A 172 8.11 34.08 -5.69
CA VAL A 172 9.05 33.92 -6.81
C VAL A 172 8.38 33.49 -8.11
N ALA A 173 7.13 33.01 -8.08
CA ALA A 173 6.30 32.79 -9.28
C ALA A 173 4.82 32.58 -8.96
N ILE A 174 3.98 32.72 -9.97
CA ILE A 174 2.55 32.38 -9.95
C ILE A 174 2.21 31.44 -11.11
N VAL A 175 1.42 30.41 -10.81
CA VAL A 175 0.69 29.59 -11.78
C VAL A 175 -0.80 29.84 -11.57
N ALA A 176 -1.50 30.20 -12.64
CA ALA A 176 -2.91 30.53 -12.62
C ALA A 176 -3.68 29.58 -13.56
N ILE A 177 -4.41 28.64 -12.97
CA ILE A 177 -5.10 27.54 -13.66
C ILE A 177 -6.60 27.89 -13.74
N CYS A 178 -7.17 27.88 -14.94
CA CYS A 178 -8.53 28.36 -15.21
C CYS A 178 -8.80 29.76 -14.60
N PRO A 179 -8.00 30.80 -14.94
CA PRO A 179 -7.98 32.05 -14.19
C PRO A 179 -9.18 32.95 -14.46
N THR A 180 -9.56 33.75 -13.45
CA THR A 180 -10.50 34.86 -13.57
C THR A 180 -9.77 36.18 -13.79
N ALA A 181 -10.14 36.96 -14.81
CA ALA A 181 -9.52 38.25 -15.12
C ALA A 181 -9.92 39.38 -14.14
N GLY A 182 -11.06 39.24 -13.47
CA GLY A 182 -11.52 40.18 -12.45
C GLY A 182 -12.93 39.86 -11.93
N PRO A 183 -13.49 40.73 -11.09
CA PRO A 183 -14.86 40.59 -10.61
C PRO A 183 -15.91 40.94 -11.67
N PRO A 184 -17.17 40.46 -11.54
CA PRO A 184 -18.28 40.87 -12.40
C PRO A 184 -18.61 42.36 -12.29
N ASP A 185 -19.14 42.95 -13.36
CA ASP A 185 -19.48 44.39 -13.42
C ASP A 185 -20.52 44.84 -12.36
N GLU A 186 -20.77 46.14 -12.25
CA GLU A 186 -21.67 46.71 -11.23
C GLU A 186 -23.10 46.17 -11.31
N GLN A 187 -23.63 45.91 -12.50
CA GLN A 187 -24.99 45.38 -12.68
C GLN A 187 -25.04 43.87 -12.38
N GLN A 188 -24.05 43.11 -12.87
CA GLN A 188 -23.91 41.69 -12.58
C GLN A 188 -23.69 41.44 -11.08
N SER A 189 -22.80 42.20 -10.44
CA SER A 189 -22.54 42.15 -9.00
C SER A 189 -23.78 42.53 -8.18
N ALA A 190 -24.53 43.56 -8.57
CA ALA A 190 -25.79 43.91 -7.90
C ALA A 190 -26.85 42.80 -8.03
N LEU A 191 -26.96 42.16 -9.20
CA LEU A 191 -27.89 41.05 -9.44
C LEU A 191 -27.50 39.80 -8.65
N LEU A 192 -26.24 39.37 -8.73
CA LEU A 192 -25.72 38.19 -8.04
C LEU A 192 -25.78 38.35 -6.52
N ARG A 193 -25.48 39.54 -5.97
CA ARG A 193 -25.61 39.79 -4.53
C ARG A 193 -27.06 39.74 -4.04
N ARG A 194 -28.05 40.10 -4.87
CA ARG A 194 -29.49 39.88 -4.56
C ARG A 194 -29.84 38.39 -4.58
N LEU A 195 -29.42 37.65 -5.62
CA LEU A 195 -29.67 36.22 -5.76
C LEU A 195 -29.03 35.39 -4.63
N LEU A 196 -27.84 35.78 -4.17
CA LEU A 196 -27.15 35.15 -3.04
C LEU A 196 -27.75 35.50 -1.66
N TRP A 197 -28.77 36.36 -1.58
CA TRP A 197 -29.50 36.70 -0.36
C TRP A 197 -30.81 35.92 -0.15
N ILE A 198 -31.27 35.15 -1.15
CA ILE A 198 -32.46 34.27 -1.07
C ILE A 198 -32.36 33.34 0.17
N PRO A 199 -33.45 33.03 0.90
CA PRO A 199 -33.44 32.13 2.06
C PRO A 199 -32.64 30.82 1.88
N GLY A 200 -32.00 30.37 2.97
CA GLY A 200 -31.05 29.25 2.96
C GLY A 200 -31.63 27.93 2.41
N TRP A 201 -32.90 27.65 2.73
CA TRP A 201 -33.60 26.45 2.31
C TRP A 201 -34.04 26.51 0.84
N MET A 202 -34.46 27.66 0.30
CA MET A 202 -34.80 27.82 -1.14
C MET A 202 -33.58 27.54 -2.01
N PHE A 203 -32.43 28.11 -1.64
CA PHE A 203 -31.16 27.85 -2.33
C PHE A 203 -30.72 26.39 -2.16
N GLY A 204 -31.04 25.77 -1.02
CA GLY A 204 -30.87 24.33 -0.79
C GLY A 204 -31.71 23.48 -1.75
N LEU A 205 -32.99 23.82 -1.96
CA LEU A 205 -33.88 23.16 -2.92
C LEU A 205 -33.39 23.35 -4.36
N TRP A 206 -32.99 24.57 -4.74
CA TRP A 206 -32.41 24.84 -6.07
C TRP A 206 -31.14 24.01 -6.32
N ARG A 207 -30.23 23.92 -5.34
CA ARG A 207 -29.02 23.10 -5.46
C ARG A 207 -29.32 21.59 -5.42
N ALA A 208 -30.35 21.15 -4.70
CA ALA A 208 -30.79 19.76 -4.73
C ALA A 208 -31.37 19.39 -6.12
N TRP A 209 -32.12 20.30 -6.74
CA TRP A 209 -32.63 20.18 -8.11
C TRP A 209 -31.51 20.16 -9.15
N ASP A 210 -30.52 21.06 -9.04
CA ASP A 210 -29.30 21.06 -9.86
C ASP A 210 -28.44 19.78 -9.65
N GLY A 211 -28.62 19.10 -8.53
CA GLY A 211 -28.04 17.79 -8.19
C GLY A 211 -28.84 16.57 -8.66
N MET A 212 -30.08 16.73 -9.15
CA MET A 212 -30.88 15.61 -9.63
C MET A 212 -30.23 14.94 -10.85
N GLY A 213 -30.20 13.61 -10.86
CA GLY A 213 -29.48 12.80 -11.86
C GLY A 213 -28.13 12.26 -11.39
N GLY A 214 -27.61 12.67 -10.23
CA GLY A 214 -26.39 12.09 -9.65
C GLY A 214 -25.15 12.32 -10.52
N LEU A 215 -24.60 11.26 -11.11
CA LEU A 215 -23.47 11.33 -12.06
C LEU A 215 -23.83 11.96 -13.41
N ASP A 216 -25.12 12.05 -13.74
CA ASP A 216 -25.68 12.64 -14.96
C ASP A 216 -26.32 14.02 -14.69
N SER A 217 -26.14 14.57 -13.49
CA SER A 217 -26.79 15.83 -13.11
C SER A 217 -26.27 17.04 -13.91
N PRO A 218 -27.07 18.12 -14.02
CA PRO A 218 -26.59 19.39 -14.56
C PRO A 218 -25.40 19.96 -13.78
N SER A 219 -25.38 19.83 -12.45
CA SER A 219 -24.26 20.28 -11.61
C SER A 219 -22.95 19.51 -11.80
N VAL A 220 -22.99 18.26 -12.28
CA VAL A 220 -21.78 17.52 -12.71
C VAL A 220 -21.43 17.90 -14.15
N SER A 221 -22.38 17.75 -15.06
CA SER A 221 -22.19 17.93 -16.51
C SER A 221 -21.66 19.31 -16.91
N ARG A 222 -21.99 20.36 -16.15
CA ARG A 222 -21.51 21.74 -16.36
C ARG A 222 -19.98 21.88 -16.24
N PHE A 223 -19.35 21.06 -15.41
CA PHE A 223 -17.91 21.11 -15.18
C PHE A 223 -17.17 20.12 -16.09
N VAL A 224 -17.57 18.84 -16.07
CA VAL A 224 -16.82 17.76 -16.73
C VAL A 224 -17.12 17.63 -18.22
N GLY A 225 -18.26 18.16 -18.70
CA GLY A 225 -18.77 17.96 -20.06
C GLY A 225 -19.69 16.75 -20.18
N LYS A 226 -20.57 16.73 -21.19
CA LYS A 226 -21.57 15.65 -21.37
C LYS A 226 -20.96 14.29 -21.69
N GLU A 227 -19.87 14.28 -22.45
CA GLU A 227 -19.16 13.06 -22.88
C GLU A 227 -18.05 12.61 -21.91
N ALA A 228 -18.02 13.20 -20.70
CA ALA A 228 -17.13 12.79 -19.62
C ALA A 228 -17.34 11.32 -19.24
N ASP A 229 -16.23 10.65 -18.91
CA ASP A 229 -16.22 9.29 -18.40
C ASP A 229 -16.80 9.18 -16.97
N ARG A 230 -17.12 7.96 -16.56
CA ARG A 230 -17.76 7.68 -15.26
C ARG A 230 -16.85 8.03 -14.07
N GLU A 231 -15.53 7.92 -14.19
CA GLU A 231 -14.60 8.19 -13.10
C GLU A 231 -14.51 9.69 -12.83
N LEU A 232 -14.31 10.49 -13.89
CA LEU A 232 -14.29 11.95 -13.82
C LEU A 232 -15.63 12.52 -13.31
N ARG A 233 -16.77 12.00 -13.80
CA ARG A 233 -18.10 12.35 -13.28
C ARG A 233 -18.24 12.01 -11.79
N THR A 234 -17.67 10.90 -11.34
CA THR A 234 -17.69 10.49 -9.92
C THR A 234 -16.85 11.41 -9.05
N MET A 235 -15.69 11.88 -9.53
CA MET A 235 -14.87 12.88 -8.83
C MET A 235 -15.61 14.21 -8.68
N GLN A 236 -16.17 14.77 -9.76
CA GLN A 236 -16.95 16.02 -9.67
C GLN A 236 -18.21 15.86 -8.80
N TYR A 237 -18.88 14.71 -8.84
CA TYR A 237 -20.01 14.43 -7.96
C TYR A 237 -19.61 14.44 -6.48
N ARG A 238 -18.47 13.81 -6.12
CA ARG A 238 -17.92 13.87 -4.75
C ARG A 238 -17.63 15.29 -4.30
N PHE A 239 -16.95 16.09 -5.12
CA PHE A 239 -16.70 17.51 -4.81
C PHE A 239 -18.01 18.31 -4.65
N ASN A 240 -19.04 18.01 -5.45
CA ASN A 240 -20.37 18.62 -5.34
C ASN A 240 -21.12 18.24 -4.05
N GLN A 241 -20.83 17.08 -3.43
CA GLN A 241 -21.39 16.72 -2.12
C GLN A 241 -20.56 17.28 -0.95
N GLN A 242 -19.24 17.41 -1.12
CA GLN A 242 -18.31 17.89 -0.09
C GLN A 242 -18.33 19.42 0.10
N SER A 243 -18.77 20.19 -0.90
CA SER A 243 -18.91 21.65 -0.80
C SER A 243 -20.21 22.06 -0.08
N ARG A 244 -20.15 22.68 1.10
CA ARG A 244 -21.36 22.99 1.91
C ARG A 244 -22.08 24.27 1.43
N THR A 245 -23.40 24.20 1.22
CA THR A 245 -24.22 25.33 0.72
C THR A 245 -24.08 26.65 1.50
N PRO A 246 -24.06 26.67 2.86
CA PRO A 246 -23.89 27.93 3.61
C PRO A 246 -22.50 28.56 3.47
N VAL A 247 -21.49 27.75 3.14
CA VAL A 247 -20.07 28.12 2.97
C VAL A 247 -19.86 28.67 1.57
N TRP A 248 -20.23 27.89 0.55
CA TRP A 248 -20.14 28.27 -0.85
C TRP A 248 -20.81 29.63 -1.12
N ARG A 249 -22.02 29.86 -0.57
CA ARG A 249 -22.72 31.15 -0.70
C ARG A 249 -21.98 32.33 -0.10
N ARG A 250 -21.28 32.13 1.02
CA ARG A 250 -20.53 33.20 1.70
C ARG A 250 -19.31 33.60 0.88
N MET A 251 -18.55 32.61 0.39
CA MET A 251 -17.42 32.83 -0.52
C MET A 251 -17.88 33.48 -1.83
N ALA A 252 -18.97 32.99 -2.43
CA ALA A 252 -19.52 33.56 -3.67
C ALA A 252 -19.98 35.02 -3.49
N TYR A 253 -20.45 35.39 -2.30
CA TYR A 253 -20.80 36.78 -1.98
C TYR A 253 -19.58 37.63 -1.62
N GLY A 254 -18.59 37.06 -0.93
CA GLY A 254 -17.32 37.70 -0.58
C GLY A 254 -16.39 37.94 -1.76
N ALA A 255 -16.59 37.21 -2.87
CA ALA A 255 -15.97 37.43 -4.17
C ALA A 255 -16.57 38.61 -4.96
N LEU A 256 -17.77 39.10 -4.60
CA LEU A 256 -18.47 40.15 -5.34
C LEU A 256 -18.18 41.54 -4.75
N PRO A 257 -17.65 42.49 -5.54
CA PRO A 257 -17.27 43.82 -5.08
C PRO A 257 -18.46 44.68 -4.68
N MET A 258 -18.17 45.73 -3.91
CA MET A 258 -19.08 46.87 -3.75
C MET A 258 -18.58 48.04 -4.61
N TYR A 259 -19.37 48.45 -5.60
CA TYR A 259 -19.03 49.62 -6.40
C TYR A 259 -19.32 50.92 -5.62
N ILE A 260 -18.30 51.76 -5.50
CA ILE A 260 -18.37 53.08 -4.86
C ILE A 260 -17.76 54.08 -5.85
N GLN A 261 -18.56 55.03 -6.32
CA GLN A 261 -18.15 56.00 -7.37
C GLN A 261 -17.59 55.31 -8.63
N GLY A 262 -18.21 54.19 -9.04
CA GLY A 262 -17.77 53.40 -10.20
C GLY A 262 -16.50 52.57 -10.00
N LYS A 263 -15.89 52.56 -8.81
CA LYS A 263 -14.74 51.71 -8.48
C LYS A 263 -15.15 50.52 -7.60
N PRO A 264 -14.70 49.29 -7.88
CA PRO A 264 -14.93 48.15 -7.00
C PRO A 264 -14.15 48.31 -5.68
N LYS A 265 -14.76 47.89 -4.56
CA LYS A 265 -14.14 47.78 -3.23
C LYS A 265 -14.47 46.42 -2.62
N GLY A 266 -13.44 45.68 -2.21
CA GLY A 266 -13.54 44.26 -1.85
C GLY A 266 -13.88 43.38 -3.06
N GLY A 267 -14.03 42.07 -2.84
CA GLY A 267 -14.28 41.11 -3.93
C GLY A 267 -13.00 40.64 -4.61
N LEU A 268 -13.13 39.95 -5.74
CA LEU A 268 -11.96 39.50 -6.52
C LEU A 268 -11.16 40.71 -7.03
N VAL A 269 -9.83 40.58 -7.01
CA VAL A 269 -8.93 41.60 -7.56
C VAL A 269 -9.08 41.71 -9.08
N GLY A 270 -8.87 42.91 -9.62
CA GLY A 270 -8.97 43.18 -11.05
C GLY A 270 -7.64 43.03 -11.80
N LEU A 271 -7.68 43.38 -13.08
CA LEU A 271 -6.52 43.47 -13.97
C LEU A 271 -5.41 44.41 -13.48
N ASP A 272 -5.75 45.37 -12.61
CA ASP A 272 -4.80 46.27 -11.95
C ASP A 272 -3.88 45.54 -10.96
N ALA A 273 -4.38 44.53 -10.24
CA ALA A 273 -3.56 43.68 -9.40
C ALA A 273 -2.66 42.78 -10.25
N TRP A 274 -3.20 42.14 -11.28
CA TRP A 274 -2.41 41.33 -12.23
C TRP A 274 -1.26 42.14 -12.84
N ALA A 275 -1.54 43.35 -13.34
CA ALA A 275 -0.54 44.26 -13.91
C ALA A 275 0.55 44.74 -12.93
N SER A 276 0.38 44.56 -11.62
CA SER A 276 1.34 45.00 -10.59
C SER A 276 2.38 43.94 -10.20
N ILE A 277 2.17 42.68 -10.59
CA ILE A 277 2.97 41.51 -10.19
C ILE A 277 4.31 41.51 -10.94
N LYS A 278 5.43 41.35 -10.22
CA LYS A 278 6.80 41.42 -10.77
C LYS A 278 7.52 40.08 -10.89
N ALA A 279 6.85 38.98 -10.54
CA ALA A 279 7.36 37.62 -10.67
C ALA A 279 6.95 36.98 -12.01
N PRO A 280 7.59 35.87 -12.44
CA PRO A 280 7.06 34.98 -13.48
C PRO A 280 5.59 34.59 -13.26
N ILE A 281 4.80 34.59 -14.35
CA ILE A 281 3.39 34.17 -14.37
C ILE A 281 3.17 33.13 -15.49
N LEU A 282 2.57 31.98 -15.15
CA LEU A 282 2.06 30.99 -16.09
C LEU A 282 0.52 30.96 -16.05
N LEU A 283 -0.14 31.25 -17.16
CA LEU A 283 -1.59 31.24 -17.32
C LEU A 283 -2.02 29.98 -18.09
N ILE A 284 -2.97 29.20 -17.57
CA ILE A 284 -3.44 27.96 -18.22
C ILE A 284 -4.98 27.93 -18.22
N ALA A 285 -5.60 27.66 -19.36
CA ALA A 285 -7.05 27.41 -19.46
C ALA A 285 -7.36 26.24 -20.41
N GLY A 286 -8.60 25.74 -20.38
CA GLY A 286 -9.10 24.76 -21.35
C GLY A 286 -9.96 25.42 -22.42
N GLU A 287 -9.86 24.95 -23.66
CA GLU A 287 -10.65 25.45 -24.80
C GLU A 287 -12.17 25.36 -24.57
N ASP A 288 -12.64 24.25 -23.98
CA ASP A 288 -14.04 24.01 -23.60
C ASP A 288 -14.36 24.44 -22.14
N ASP A 289 -13.59 25.36 -21.54
CA ASP A 289 -13.96 25.95 -20.26
C ASP A 289 -15.09 26.98 -20.45
N HIS A 290 -16.28 26.66 -19.94
CA HIS A 290 -17.46 27.54 -19.98
C HIS A 290 -17.68 28.34 -18.68
N LEU A 291 -16.80 28.16 -17.67
CA LEU A 291 -16.86 28.86 -16.37
C LEU A 291 -15.82 29.98 -16.30
N THR A 292 -14.62 29.71 -16.82
CA THR A 292 -13.52 30.68 -17.01
C THR A 292 -12.95 30.49 -18.42
N PRO A 293 -13.64 31.02 -19.45
CA PRO A 293 -13.26 30.77 -20.84
C PRO A 293 -11.87 31.34 -21.19
N PRO A 294 -11.20 30.83 -22.24
CA PRO A 294 -9.89 31.32 -22.69
C PRO A 294 -9.74 32.84 -22.86
N THR A 295 -10.84 33.56 -23.09
CA THR A 295 -10.86 35.03 -23.15
C THR A 295 -10.50 35.71 -21.82
N GLU A 296 -10.62 35.02 -20.67
CA GLU A 296 -10.11 35.50 -19.38
C GLU A 296 -8.57 35.53 -19.35
N VAL A 297 -7.91 34.53 -19.95
CA VAL A 297 -6.44 34.52 -20.09
C VAL A 297 -5.99 35.69 -20.96
N GLN A 298 -6.66 35.94 -22.09
CA GLN A 298 -6.34 37.06 -22.97
C GLN A 298 -6.43 38.42 -22.24
N LYS A 299 -7.52 38.67 -21.48
CA LYS A 299 -7.67 39.91 -20.69
C LYS A 299 -6.51 40.13 -19.70
N ILE A 300 -6.01 39.05 -19.09
CA ILE A 300 -4.87 39.11 -18.16
C ILE A 300 -3.56 39.39 -18.92
N MET A 301 -3.36 38.77 -20.09
CA MET A 301 -2.21 39.08 -20.97
C MET A 301 -2.23 40.54 -21.44
N ASP A 302 -3.36 41.03 -21.95
CA ASP A 302 -3.54 42.40 -22.41
C ASP A 302 -3.20 43.42 -21.31
N ALA A 303 -3.55 43.11 -20.05
CA ALA A 303 -3.21 43.94 -18.90
C ALA A 303 -1.73 43.90 -18.52
N LEU A 304 -1.08 42.74 -18.62
CA LEU A 304 0.35 42.56 -18.36
C LEU A 304 1.23 43.20 -19.46
N GLU A 305 0.76 43.21 -20.71
CA GLU A 305 1.46 43.81 -21.85
C GLU A 305 1.17 45.31 -22.00
N GLY A 306 -0.04 45.76 -21.66
CA GLY A 306 -0.45 47.18 -21.66
C GLY A 306 0.34 48.08 -20.69
N VAL A 307 1.12 47.50 -19.77
CA VAL A 307 2.11 48.20 -18.94
C VAL A 307 3.38 48.50 -19.74
N LYS A 308 3.84 47.58 -20.59
CA LYS A 308 5.06 47.73 -21.39
C LYS A 308 4.91 48.84 -22.44
N SER A 309 3.76 48.89 -23.12
CA SER A 309 3.48 49.90 -24.16
C SER A 309 3.33 51.33 -23.63
N LYS A 310 3.12 51.52 -22.32
CA LYS A 310 3.13 52.84 -21.65
C LYS A 310 4.51 53.25 -21.11
N ALA A 311 5.50 52.37 -21.15
CA ALA A 311 6.85 52.63 -20.63
C ALA A 311 7.89 52.99 -21.71
N GLY A 312 7.52 52.92 -23.01
CA GLY A 312 8.46 53.14 -24.11
C GLY A 312 7.85 53.73 -25.38
N GLN A 313 7.79 55.07 -25.46
CA GLN A 313 7.58 55.79 -26.72
C GLN A 313 8.75 56.75 -27.02
N GLN A 314 9.68 56.29 -27.86
CA GLN A 314 10.45 57.08 -28.82
C GLN A 314 10.88 56.11 -29.95
N PRO A 315 10.97 56.52 -31.24
CA PRO A 315 10.73 55.60 -32.35
C PRO A 315 11.95 55.28 -33.23
N SER A 316 11.90 54.15 -33.93
CA SER A 316 12.62 53.93 -35.19
C SER A 316 11.88 52.94 -36.11
N SER A 317 11.32 53.49 -37.20
CA SER A 317 10.98 52.83 -38.49
C SER A 317 10.45 51.38 -38.48
N PHE A 318 9.15 51.26 -38.79
CA PHE A 318 8.67 50.20 -39.69
C PHE A 318 9.35 50.33 -41.07
N GLU A 319 9.38 49.25 -41.85
CA GLU A 319 8.69 49.26 -43.15
C GLU A 319 7.77 48.04 -43.22
N GLU A 320 6.67 48.17 -43.96
CA GLU A 320 5.56 47.22 -44.01
C GLU A 320 5.69 46.26 -45.19
N GLY A 321 4.92 45.17 -45.17
CA GLY A 321 4.89 44.16 -46.22
C GLY A 321 3.66 43.28 -46.11
N ASP A 322 2.48 43.85 -46.33
CA ASP A 322 1.24 43.10 -46.52
C ASP A 322 1.38 42.15 -47.72
N ASP A 323 0.98 40.89 -47.53
CA ASP A 323 -0.05 40.29 -48.40
C ASP A 323 -0.71 39.10 -47.71
N ALA A 324 -1.91 38.70 -48.17
CA ALA A 324 -2.85 37.92 -47.36
C ALA A 324 -3.31 36.58 -47.97
N ILE A 325 -3.90 35.74 -47.10
CA ILE A 325 -4.77 34.58 -47.40
C ILE A 325 -4.09 33.33 -48.00
N ALA A 326 -4.04 32.24 -47.22
CA ALA A 326 -4.66 30.94 -47.60
C ALA A 326 -4.56 29.90 -46.46
N LEU A 327 -5.52 28.97 -46.44
CA LEU A 327 -5.51 27.72 -45.66
C LEU A 327 -5.59 26.55 -46.65
N GLU A 328 -4.59 25.68 -46.67
CA GLU A 328 -4.63 24.26 -47.10
C GLU A 328 -3.26 23.65 -46.66
N GLN A 329 -3.15 22.61 -45.83
CA GLN A 329 -3.63 21.21 -45.91
C GLN A 329 -2.63 20.29 -46.68
N ILE A 330 -2.64 18.99 -46.32
CA ILE A 330 -2.00 17.83 -47.00
C ILE A 330 -0.57 17.45 -46.51
N GLU A 331 -0.57 16.42 -45.65
CA GLU A 331 0.23 15.16 -45.67
C GLU A 331 1.76 15.14 -45.81
N ALA A 332 2.35 14.00 -45.42
CA ALA A 332 3.79 13.72 -45.44
C ALA A 332 4.18 12.75 -46.56
N THR A 333 5.45 12.72 -46.97
CA THR A 333 6.11 11.50 -47.49
C THR A 333 7.64 11.59 -47.51
N ASP A 334 8.28 10.44 -47.21
CA ASP A 334 9.59 9.93 -47.64
C ASP A 334 10.89 10.79 -47.65
N GLY A 335 12.02 10.09 -47.43
CA GLY A 335 13.30 10.47 -48.06
C GLY A 335 14.58 10.26 -47.26
N MET A 336 15.08 9.02 -47.14
CA MET A 336 16.47 8.78 -46.70
C MET A 336 17.50 9.32 -47.70
N THR A 337 18.68 9.73 -47.22
CA THR A 337 19.95 9.11 -47.67
C THR A 337 21.16 9.44 -46.76
N HIS A 338 22.21 8.62 -46.87
CA HIS A 338 23.46 8.68 -46.11
C HIS A 338 24.58 9.47 -46.87
N ALA A 339 25.62 9.83 -46.11
CA ALA A 339 27.06 9.61 -46.39
C ALA A 339 27.99 10.82 -46.59
N LEU A 340 28.98 10.89 -45.67
CA LEU A 340 30.42 11.08 -45.91
C LEU A 340 30.95 12.34 -46.65
N ARG A 341 31.60 13.23 -45.87
CA ARG A 341 33.06 13.58 -45.84
C ARG A 341 33.85 13.83 -47.17
N PRO A 342 34.99 14.60 -47.17
CA PRO A 342 35.67 15.28 -46.05
C PRO A 342 36.30 16.69 -46.31
N ASP A 343 36.89 17.26 -45.26
CA ASP A 343 38.13 18.09 -45.17
C ASP A 343 38.28 19.55 -45.69
N ALA A 344 39.17 20.26 -44.97
CA ALA A 344 40.03 21.41 -45.34
C ALA A 344 39.40 22.82 -45.52
N THR A 345 40.04 23.96 -45.15
CA THR A 345 41.24 24.26 -44.30
C THR A 345 41.31 25.79 -43.99
N GLU A 346 41.87 26.18 -42.84
CA GLU A 346 42.53 27.50 -42.55
C GLU A 346 41.64 28.79 -42.63
N SER A 347 42.01 29.99 -42.14
CA SER A 347 43.24 30.54 -41.54
C SER A 347 42.96 31.61 -40.42
N SER A 348 44.03 32.17 -39.82
CA SER A 348 44.03 33.26 -38.79
C SER A 348 44.15 34.69 -39.42
N SER A 349 44.31 35.86 -38.76
CA SER A 349 44.81 36.24 -37.41
C SER A 349 44.57 37.73 -37.01
N ASN A 350 44.44 38.00 -35.70
CA ASN A 350 44.99 39.09 -34.82
C ASN A 350 45.24 40.56 -35.28
N ILE A 351 45.13 41.52 -34.33
CA ILE A 351 46.22 42.40 -33.79
C ILE A 351 45.73 43.43 -32.72
N ASP A 352 46.53 43.64 -31.64
CA ASP A 352 46.64 44.72 -30.60
C ASP A 352 45.43 45.53 -30.06
N GLY A 353 45.46 46.19 -28.87
CA GLY A 353 46.51 46.43 -27.85
C GLY A 353 46.70 47.94 -27.57
N SER A 354 46.94 48.48 -26.36
CA SER A 354 47.14 47.95 -24.98
C SER A 354 46.26 48.75 -23.95
N LEU A 355 46.60 49.32 -22.77
CA LEU A 355 47.82 49.63 -21.98
C LEU A 355 47.43 49.84 -20.47
N ASP A 356 48.36 49.69 -19.53
CA ASP A 356 48.15 49.51 -18.08
C ASP A 356 48.10 50.75 -17.16
N THR A 357 47.64 50.58 -15.90
CA THR A 357 48.55 50.63 -14.71
C THR A 357 47.94 50.15 -13.37
N ARG A 358 48.48 49.03 -12.84
CA ARG A 358 48.68 48.69 -11.39
C ARG A 358 47.42 48.53 -10.51
N ASN A 359 47.27 47.52 -9.64
CA ASN A 359 48.06 46.35 -9.17
C ASN A 359 47.02 45.38 -8.52
N THR A 360 47.17 44.06 -8.35
CA THR A 360 48.20 43.01 -8.60
C THR A 360 47.44 41.66 -8.68
N GLY A 361 47.97 40.48 -9.03
CA GLY A 361 49.32 39.92 -8.93
C GLY A 361 49.39 38.99 -7.71
N ASP A 362 48.97 37.72 -7.75
CA ASP A 362 48.93 36.71 -8.84
C ASP A 362 50.30 36.17 -9.28
N THR A 363 50.44 34.84 -9.20
CA THR A 363 51.41 33.97 -9.90
C THR A 363 51.18 32.52 -9.46
N PHE A 364 50.77 31.63 -10.38
CA PHE A 364 51.68 30.61 -10.91
C PHE A 364 51.06 29.82 -12.08
N LEU A 365 51.76 29.82 -13.21
CA LEU A 365 51.53 28.94 -14.36
C LEU A 365 52.89 28.35 -14.80
N LYS A 366 52.84 27.24 -15.55
CA LYS A 366 53.97 26.45 -16.10
C LYS A 366 54.78 25.58 -15.12
N SER A 367 54.30 24.35 -14.94
CA SER A 367 55.09 23.10 -14.89
C SER A 367 54.10 21.94 -15.06
N MET A 368 54.28 20.92 -15.92
CA MET A 368 55.29 20.67 -16.95
C MET A 368 54.63 19.83 -18.08
N SER A 369 55.27 19.73 -19.26
CA SER A 369 54.94 18.68 -20.22
C SER A 369 55.72 17.39 -19.90
N ASP A 370 55.36 16.31 -20.60
CA ASP A 370 56.09 15.04 -20.71
C ASP A 370 56.11 14.12 -19.47
N THR A 371 55.22 13.11 -19.49
CA THR A 371 55.52 11.77 -18.96
C THR A 371 54.54 10.75 -19.56
N ASP A 372 55.05 9.65 -20.13
CA ASP A 372 54.23 8.54 -20.61
C ASP A 372 53.54 7.79 -19.46
N GLY A 373 52.25 7.43 -19.61
CA GLY A 373 51.54 6.64 -18.59
C GLY A 373 50.07 6.29 -18.88
N ASP A 374 49.84 5.05 -19.34
CA ASP A 374 48.62 4.23 -19.24
C ASP A 374 47.22 4.88 -19.51
N PRO A 375 46.53 4.54 -20.63
CA PRO A 375 45.21 5.10 -20.97
C PRO A 375 44.05 4.37 -20.27
N SER A 376 43.81 4.63 -18.97
CA SER A 376 42.75 3.91 -18.22
C SER A 376 41.96 4.68 -17.14
N THR A 377 41.78 6.02 -17.22
CA THR A 377 40.77 6.75 -16.41
C THR A 377 40.08 7.93 -17.15
N PRO A 378 38.74 8.00 -17.23
CA PRO A 378 38.01 9.18 -17.71
C PRO A 378 37.98 10.34 -16.70
N LEU A 379 37.97 11.58 -17.20
CA LEU A 379 37.96 12.82 -16.40
C LEU A 379 36.57 13.16 -15.84
N GLU A 380 36.50 13.68 -14.61
CA GLU A 380 35.28 14.26 -14.03
C GLU A 380 35.06 15.70 -14.50
N MET A 381 33.83 16.05 -14.89
CA MET A 381 33.41 17.40 -15.24
C MET A 381 32.78 18.12 -14.03
N PRO A 382 33.28 19.29 -13.61
CA PRO A 382 32.74 20.01 -12.45
C PRO A 382 31.41 20.71 -12.81
N THR A 383 30.34 20.35 -12.11
CA THR A 383 29.03 21.02 -12.25
C THR A 383 28.90 22.13 -11.22
N THR A 384 28.73 23.37 -11.69
CA THR A 384 28.39 24.51 -10.85
C THR A 384 26.97 24.37 -10.28
N LEU A 385 26.78 24.85 -9.05
CA LEU A 385 25.48 24.89 -8.38
C LEU A 385 24.56 25.93 -9.09
N PRO A 386 23.36 25.57 -9.59
CA PRO A 386 22.53 26.52 -10.31
C PRO A 386 22.09 27.71 -9.44
N PRO A 387 21.94 28.90 -10.04
CA PRO A 387 21.48 30.09 -9.33
C PRO A 387 20.04 29.91 -8.85
N GLN A 388 19.74 30.57 -7.73
CA GLN A 388 18.40 30.68 -7.17
C GLN A 388 18.15 32.15 -6.80
N PRO A 389 17.64 32.97 -7.74
CA PRO A 389 17.39 34.39 -7.50
C PRO A 389 16.23 34.58 -6.52
N ALA A 390 16.39 35.52 -5.58
CA ALA A 390 15.32 35.90 -4.65
C ALA A 390 14.14 36.59 -5.36
N HIS A 391 14.41 37.24 -6.50
CA HIS A 391 13.41 37.84 -7.39
C HIS A 391 13.76 37.44 -8.83
N PRO A 392 13.12 36.40 -9.41
CA PRO A 392 13.32 36.04 -10.81
C PRO A 392 12.74 37.11 -11.75
N HIS A 393 13.19 37.14 -13.01
CA HIS A 393 12.70 38.11 -13.99
C HIS A 393 11.23 37.87 -14.36
N GLN A 394 10.44 38.93 -14.49
CA GLN A 394 9.04 38.86 -14.91
C GLN A 394 8.93 38.30 -16.34
N VAL A 395 8.48 37.05 -16.47
CA VAL A 395 8.11 36.40 -17.73
C VAL A 395 6.64 36.03 -17.65
N VAL A 396 5.88 36.25 -18.72
CA VAL A 396 4.49 35.82 -18.84
C VAL A 396 4.42 34.74 -19.91
N GLN A 397 3.83 33.59 -19.59
CA GLN A 397 3.53 32.52 -20.53
C GLN A 397 2.06 32.11 -20.40
N SER A 398 1.45 31.75 -21.52
CA SER A 398 0.04 31.33 -21.61
C SER A 398 -0.08 30.01 -22.37
N PHE A 399 -0.92 29.11 -21.90
CA PHE A 399 -1.23 27.86 -22.58
C PHE A 399 -2.72 27.57 -22.57
N ILE A 400 -3.34 27.50 -23.75
CA ILE A 400 -4.70 27.01 -23.90
C ILE A 400 -4.62 25.51 -24.23
N MET A 401 -5.11 24.67 -23.32
CA MET A 401 -5.22 23.23 -23.55
C MET A 401 -6.34 22.98 -24.56
N PRO A 402 -6.09 22.20 -25.64
CA PRO A 402 -7.07 21.97 -26.69
C PRO A 402 -8.24 21.11 -26.20
N SER A 403 -9.37 21.25 -26.88
CA SER A 403 -10.59 20.47 -26.69
C SER A 403 -10.29 18.96 -26.62
N PRO A 404 -10.96 18.19 -25.73
CA PRO A 404 -11.98 18.60 -24.77
C PRO A 404 -11.42 18.92 -23.36
N ALA A 405 -10.47 19.87 -23.27
CA ALA A 405 -10.04 20.45 -22.00
C ALA A 405 -11.02 21.50 -21.49
N ASN A 406 -11.46 21.38 -20.24
CA ASN A 406 -12.40 22.29 -19.60
C ASN A 406 -11.96 22.61 -18.16
N HIS A 407 -12.83 23.23 -17.37
CA HIS A 407 -12.56 23.69 -15.99
C HIS A 407 -11.99 22.61 -15.04
N THR A 408 -12.15 21.33 -15.38
CA THR A 408 -11.70 20.17 -14.59
C THR A 408 -10.30 19.66 -14.94
N LEU A 409 -9.56 20.35 -15.81
CA LEU A 409 -8.21 19.97 -16.26
C LEU A 409 -7.18 19.73 -15.12
N LEU A 410 -7.47 20.25 -13.92
CA LEU A 410 -6.71 20.03 -12.68
C LEU A 410 -6.68 18.55 -12.23
N TYR A 411 -7.78 17.83 -12.45
CA TYR A 411 -7.96 16.44 -11.99
C TYR A 411 -8.48 15.48 -13.09
N MET A 412 -8.77 15.98 -14.30
CA MET A 412 -9.03 15.14 -15.46
C MET A 412 -7.76 14.37 -15.86
N PRO A 413 -7.74 13.02 -15.84
CA PRO A 413 -6.50 12.23 -15.86
C PRO A 413 -5.54 12.51 -17.04
N ARG A 414 -6.08 12.84 -18.22
CA ARG A 414 -5.28 13.17 -19.42
C ARG A 414 -4.57 14.53 -19.33
N TYR A 415 -5.16 15.52 -18.67
CA TYR A 415 -4.59 16.88 -18.60
C TYR A 415 -3.79 17.14 -17.32
N ALA A 416 -4.10 16.48 -16.21
CA ALA A 416 -3.37 16.66 -14.95
C ALA A 416 -1.86 16.36 -15.07
N ARG A 417 -1.46 15.42 -15.93
CA ARG A 417 -0.04 15.14 -16.25
C ARG A 417 0.61 16.24 -17.08
N VAL A 418 -0.06 16.68 -18.15
CA VAL A 418 0.39 17.79 -19.02
C VAL A 418 0.55 19.07 -18.20
N LEU A 419 -0.39 19.34 -17.30
CA LEU A 419 -0.39 20.43 -16.34
C LEU A 419 0.84 20.37 -15.42
N ALA A 420 1.14 19.21 -14.84
CA ALA A 420 2.34 19.02 -14.02
C ALA A 420 3.65 19.20 -14.81
N GLY A 421 3.68 18.81 -16.08
CA GLY A 421 4.79 19.05 -17.00
C GLY A 421 5.01 20.55 -17.25
N LEU A 422 3.98 21.25 -17.75
CA LEU A 422 4.01 22.69 -18.01
C LEU A 422 4.45 23.50 -16.78
N ILE A 423 3.91 23.18 -15.61
CA ILE A 423 4.26 23.84 -14.35
C ILE A 423 5.73 23.58 -14.00
N SER A 424 6.19 22.33 -14.07
CA SER A 424 7.58 22.00 -13.72
C SER A 424 8.59 22.63 -14.67
N ASP A 425 8.31 22.65 -15.97
CA ASP A 425 9.23 23.20 -16.97
C ASP A 425 9.28 24.73 -16.87
N PHE A 426 8.14 25.38 -16.66
CA PHE A 426 8.07 26.81 -16.34
C PHE A 426 8.88 27.16 -15.08
N LEU A 427 8.71 26.43 -13.97
CA LEU A 427 9.43 26.69 -12.73
C LEU A 427 10.94 26.40 -12.84
N ALA A 428 11.32 25.34 -13.55
CA ALA A 428 12.73 25.01 -13.81
C ALA A 428 13.42 26.06 -14.71
N SER A 429 12.72 26.62 -15.69
CA SER A 429 13.25 27.62 -16.61
C SER A 429 13.27 29.05 -16.04
N HIS A 430 12.19 29.48 -15.38
CA HIS A 430 12.00 30.90 -15.03
C HIS A 430 12.14 31.22 -13.54
N VAL A 431 12.21 30.22 -12.65
CA VAL A 431 12.44 30.43 -11.20
C VAL A 431 13.81 29.94 -10.79
N THR A 432 14.09 28.64 -10.92
CA THR A 432 15.42 28.07 -10.73
C THR A 432 15.49 26.65 -11.29
N GLN A 433 16.60 26.33 -11.96
CA GLN A 433 16.89 24.98 -12.44
C GLN A 433 16.91 23.93 -11.31
N ARG A 434 17.04 24.35 -10.04
CA ARG A 434 16.93 23.49 -8.87
C ARG A 434 15.55 22.82 -8.72
N LEU A 435 14.50 23.37 -9.34
CA LEU A 435 13.17 22.75 -9.42
C LEU A 435 13.03 21.72 -10.57
N SER A 436 14.08 21.53 -11.38
CA SER A 436 14.14 20.41 -12.33
C SER A 436 14.44 19.11 -11.58
N LEU A 437 13.52 18.14 -11.67
CA LEU A 437 13.72 16.77 -11.15
C LEU A 437 15.00 16.16 -11.75
N ALA A 438 15.24 16.38 -13.04
CA ALA A 438 16.43 15.89 -13.72
C ALA A 438 17.73 16.42 -13.07
N TRP A 439 17.79 17.72 -12.77
CA TRP A 439 18.93 18.30 -12.07
C TRP A 439 19.08 17.76 -10.63
N GLN A 440 17.97 17.64 -9.88
CA GLN A 440 18.01 17.10 -8.52
C GLN A 440 18.55 15.66 -8.51
N LEU A 441 18.10 14.81 -9.44
CA LEU A 441 18.58 13.44 -9.57
C LEU A 441 20.06 13.38 -9.96
N GLN A 442 20.52 14.23 -10.88
CA GLN A 442 21.95 14.34 -11.25
C GLN A 442 22.85 14.89 -10.14
N TYR A 443 22.29 15.68 -9.22
CA TYR A 443 22.98 16.19 -8.04
C TYR A 443 23.07 15.11 -6.95
N LEU A 444 21.95 14.42 -6.67
CA LEU A 444 21.85 13.37 -5.65
C LEU A 444 22.57 12.07 -6.04
N SER A 445 22.79 11.80 -7.33
CA SER A 445 23.48 10.60 -7.82
C SER A 445 25.01 10.63 -7.68
N ARG A 446 25.55 11.39 -6.71
CA ARG A 446 26.99 11.74 -6.63
C ARG A 446 27.61 11.56 -5.25
N GLU A 447 27.61 10.34 -4.71
CA GLU A 447 28.63 9.96 -3.72
C GLU A 447 28.79 8.43 -3.57
N GLY A 448 30.03 7.93 -3.64
CA GLY A 448 30.36 6.56 -3.24
C GLY A 448 31.34 5.80 -4.15
N LYS A 449 32.52 5.46 -3.61
CA LYS A 449 33.51 4.56 -4.28
C LYS A 449 32.98 3.15 -4.58
N TRP A 450 31.86 2.76 -3.99
CA TRP A 450 31.18 1.49 -4.26
C TRP A 450 30.41 1.49 -5.59
N ASP A 451 29.87 2.64 -6.01
CA ASP A 451 28.96 2.70 -7.16
C ASP A 451 29.72 2.56 -8.50
N ILE A 452 30.99 2.96 -8.56
CA ILE A 452 31.83 2.87 -9.77
C ILE A 452 31.93 1.44 -10.33
N LYS A 453 32.01 0.41 -9.45
CA LYS A 453 32.02 -0.99 -9.91
C LYS A 453 30.66 -1.43 -10.48
N ASN A 454 29.56 -0.97 -9.87
CA ASN A 454 28.21 -1.23 -10.38
C ASN A 454 27.97 -0.47 -11.69
N LEU A 455 28.45 0.77 -11.81
CA LEU A 455 28.37 1.59 -13.02
C LEU A 455 29.13 0.96 -14.19
N ASN A 456 30.31 0.37 -13.96
CA ASN A 456 31.03 -0.34 -15.03
C ASN A 456 30.26 -1.60 -15.49
N LYS A 457 29.72 -2.41 -14.56
CA LYS A 457 28.83 -3.54 -14.89
C LYS A 457 27.53 -3.08 -15.55
N TRP A 458 27.06 -1.89 -15.25
CA TRP A 458 25.85 -1.29 -15.84
C TRP A 458 26.10 -0.77 -17.26
N LYS A 459 27.25 -0.13 -17.51
CA LYS A 459 27.65 0.37 -18.83
C LYS A 459 28.01 -0.76 -19.80
N SER A 460 28.47 -1.93 -19.32
CA SER A 460 28.73 -3.10 -20.18
C SER A 460 27.45 -3.81 -20.68
N VAL A 461 26.31 -3.69 -19.99
CA VAL A 461 25.05 -4.32 -20.40
C VAL A 461 24.33 -3.45 -21.45
N GLN A 462 24.02 -4.06 -22.62
CA GLN A 462 23.29 -3.38 -23.69
C GLN A 462 21.94 -2.82 -23.19
N PRO A 463 21.57 -1.56 -23.50
CA PRO A 463 20.45 -0.93 -22.81
C PRO A 463 19.06 -1.41 -23.20
N VAL A 464 18.87 -1.92 -24.42
CA VAL A 464 17.57 -2.29 -25.01
C VAL A 464 17.72 -3.59 -25.81
N SER A 465 16.75 -4.50 -25.68
CA SER A 465 16.71 -5.79 -26.36
C SER A 465 16.38 -5.68 -27.85
N LYS A 466 16.49 -6.80 -28.57
CA LYS A 466 15.78 -6.97 -29.85
C LYS A 466 14.26 -6.95 -29.62
N GLY A 467 13.47 -6.82 -30.70
CA GLY A 467 12.01 -6.92 -30.61
C GLY A 467 11.56 -8.30 -30.13
N ILE A 468 10.47 -8.33 -29.36
CA ILE A 468 9.89 -9.54 -28.74
C ILE A 468 8.41 -9.61 -29.12
N GLY A 469 7.96 -10.72 -29.71
CA GLY A 469 6.58 -10.93 -30.15
C GLY A 469 6.40 -12.26 -30.91
N PRO A 470 5.17 -12.56 -31.36
CA PRO A 470 4.91 -13.69 -32.24
C PRO A 470 5.40 -13.40 -33.67
N GLY A 471 6.11 -14.36 -34.27
CA GLY A 471 6.66 -14.26 -35.64
C GLY A 471 7.53 -13.01 -35.85
N ASP A 472 7.43 -12.42 -37.04
CA ASP A 472 8.12 -11.17 -37.40
C ASP A 472 7.41 -9.89 -36.88
N THR A 473 6.39 -10.02 -36.02
CA THR A 473 5.64 -8.89 -35.44
C THR A 473 6.00 -8.66 -33.96
N PRO A 474 7.02 -7.84 -33.66
CA PRO A 474 7.38 -7.52 -32.28
C PRO A 474 6.32 -6.63 -31.62
N ILE A 475 6.06 -6.88 -30.34
CA ILE A 475 5.14 -6.12 -29.48
C ILE A 475 5.91 -5.37 -28.40
N PHE A 476 6.99 -5.96 -27.88
CA PHE A 476 7.79 -5.42 -26.79
C PHE A 476 9.27 -5.23 -27.14
N ARG A 477 9.95 -4.40 -26.34
CA ARG A 477 11.39 -4.49 -26.09
C ARG A 477 11.63 -4.42 -24.58
N ALA A 478 12.44 -5.33 -24.06
CA ALA A 478 12.93 -5.24 -22.70
C ALA A 478 14.10 -4.25 -22.65
N MET A 479 14.16 -3.39 -21.64
CA MET A 479 15.26 -2.43 -21.46
C MET A 479 15.77 -2.43 -20.02
N LYS A 480 17.00 -1.97 -19.81
CA LYS A 480 17.47 -1.58 -18.48
C LYS A 480 16.82 -0.24 -18.11
N THR A 481 16.61 -0.01 -16.82
CA THR A 481 16.08 1.28 -16.33
C THR A 481 16.96 2.44 -16.79
N LEU A 482 16.38 3.60 -17.06
CA LEU A 482 17.10 4.81 -17.43
C LEU A 482 17.80 5.42 -16.20
N ARG A 483 18.79 6.29 -16.39
CA ARG A 483 19.41 7.07 -15.30
C ARG A 483 19.69 8.48 -15.79
N GLU A 484 19.34 9.50 -15.01
CA GLU A 484 19.53 10.90 -15.45
C GLU A 484 20.99 11.31 -15.62
N ALA A 485 21.91 10.62 -14.95
CA ALA A 485 23.35 10.84 -14.98
C ALA A 485 24.12 9.76 -15.79
N ASP A 486 23.45 9.01 -16.68
CA ASP A 486 24.10 8.04 -17.58
C ASP A 486 24.21 8.61 -19.00
N ASP A 487 25.46 8.93 -19.39
CA ASP A 487 25.83 9.56 -20.67
C ASP A 487 25.39 8.79 -21.92
N ALA A 488 24.93 7.54 -21.77
CA ALA A 488 24.52 6.67 -22.87
C ALA A 488 23.11 6.06 -22.70
N HIS A 489 22.43 6.29 -21.57
CA HIS A 489 21.09 5.75 -21.28
C HIS A 489 20.26 6.62 -20.31
N SER A 490 20.34 7.94 -20.52
CA SER A 490 19.39 8.93 -19.98
C SER A 490 18.11 9.00 -20.83
N PRO A 491 17.03 9.63 -20.35
CA PRO A 491 15.78 9.76 -21.12
C PRO A 491 15.96 10.44 -22.48
N SER A 492 16.81 11.49 -22.57
CA SER A 492 17.07 12.21 -23.81
C SER A 492 17.75 11.34 -24.87
N HIS A 493 18.87 10.71 -24.54
CA HIS A 493 19.59 9.81 -25.45
C HIS A 493 18.81 8.54 -25.77
N PHE A 494 17.93 8.10 -24.87
CA PHE A 494 17.00 7.01 -25.18
C PHE A 494 15.98 7.41 -26.25
N VAL A 495 15.33 8.57 -26.13
CA VAL A 495 14.40 9.07 -27.15
C VAL A 495 15.12 9.26 -28.49
N GLU A 496 16.25 9.97 -28.49
CA GLU A 496 17.07 10.24 -29.69
C GLU A 496 17.38 8.95 -30.48
N LYS A 497 17.59 7.84 -29.77
CA LYS A 497 17.99 6.56 -30.34
C LYS A 497 16.86 5.56 -30.56
N TRP A 498 15.74 5.68 -29.85
CA TRP A 498 14.69 4.65 -29.81
C TRP A 498 13.24 5.17 -29.91
N GLY A 499 12.96 6.48 -29.80
CA GLY A 499 11.59 7.03 -29.76
C GLY A 499 10.78 6.85 -31.05
N SER A 500 11.44 6.60 -32.18
CA SER A 500 10.82 6.16 -33.44
C SER A 500 10.36 4.70 -33.42
N VAL A 501 10.94 3.87 -32.54
CA VAL A 501 10.69 2.42 -32.46
C VAL A 501 9.84 2.08 -31.23
N ILE A 502 10.10 2.72 -30.09
CA ILE A 502 9.43 2.52 -28.81
C ILE A 502 8.53 3.74 -28.54
N GLY A 503 7.21 3.54 -28.61
CA GLY A 503 6.25 4.63 -28.41
C GLY A 503 5.76 4.78 -26.96
N HIS A 504 5.95 3.74 -26.14
CA HIS A 504 5.52 3.68 -24.74
C HIS A 504 6.57 2.98 -23.90
N VAL A 505 6.78 3.43 -22.66
CA VAL A 505 7.65 2.78 -21.67
C VAL A 505 6.85 2.45 -20.41
N ILE A 506 6.84 1.17 -20.03
CA ILE A 506 6.25 0.68 -18.77
C ILE A 506 7.38 0.43 -17.76
N ASP A 507 7.43 1.23 -16.70
CA ASP A 507 8.28 0.99 -15.54
C ASP A 507 7.54 0.14 -14.52
N ILE A 508 7.91 -1.14 -14.40
CA ILE A 508 7.26 -2.09 -13.50
C ILE A 508 7.79 -2.01 -12.04
N SER A 509 8.66 -1.05 -11.72
CA SER A 509 9.34 -0.98 -10.41
C SER A 509 8.47 -0.36 -9.32
N LYS A 510 8.52 -0.88 -8.09
CA LYS A 510 7.91 -0.24 -6.90
C LYS A 510 8.48 1.16 -6.63
N ASP A 511 9.80 1.29 -6.70
CA ASP A 511 10.55 2.48 -6.29
C ASP A 511 10.44 3.60 -7.32
N GLN A 512 10.59 4.87 -6.89
CA GLN A 512 10.52 6.02 -7.82
C GLN A 512 11.66 5.97 -8.86
N PRO A 513 11.42 6.43 -10.11
CA PRO A 513 12.41 6.39 -11.17
C PRO A 513 13.64 7.26 -10.85
N VAL A 514 14.83 6.70 -11.05
CA VAL A 514 16.13 7.41 -10.95
C VAL A 514 16.46 8.29 -12.18
N TYR A 515 15.41 8.78 -12.84
CA TYR A 515 15.41 9.64 -14.02
C TYR A 515 14.08 10.40 -14.11
N ASP A 516 14.05 11.52 -14.83
CA ASP A 516 12.82 12.28 -15.07
C ASP A 516 12.00 11.65 -16.21
N PRO A 517 10.82 11.05 -15.94
CA PRO A 517 10.06 10.37 -16.99
C PRO A 517 9.52 11.31 -18.05
N ARG A 518 9.39 12.61 -17.75
CA ARG A 518 8.91 13.62 -18.69
C ARG A 518 9.90 13.87 -19.83
N GLY A 519 11.18 13.52 -19.62
CA GLY A 519 12.19 13.49 -20.69
C GLY A 519 11.84 12.50 -21.81
N LEU A 520 11.09 11.43 -21.51
CA LEU A 520 10.54 10.52 -22.52
C LEU A 520 9.34 11.15 -23.25
N GLU A 521 8.44 11.79 -22.48
CA GLU A 521 7.18 12.32 -23.00
C GLU A 521 7.39 13.52 -23.93
N ARG A 522 8.33 14.42 -23.64
CA ARG A 522 8.79 15.47 -24.57
C ARG A 522 9.32 14.89 -25.90
N GLY A 523 9.81 13.65 -25.86
CA GLY A 523 10.29 12.89 -26.99
C GLY A 523 9.22 12.11 -27.76
N GLY A 524 7.95 12.26 -27.42
CA GLY A 524 6.87 11.45 -28.01
C GLY A 524 6.84 10.00 -27.54
N THR A 525 7.53 9.65 -26.45
CA THR A 525 7.49 8.32 -25.82
C THR A 525 6.70 8.39 -24.51
N HIS A 526 5.50 7.79 -24.47
CA HIS A 526 4.60 7.89 -23.32
C HIS A 526 5.05 7.05 -22.11
N TYR A 527 5.00 7.61 -20.90
CA TYR A 527 5.42 6.92 -19.69
C TYR A 527 4.25 6.31 -18.89
N HIS A 528 4.44 5.07 -18.43
CA HIS A 528 3.46 4.30 -17.67
C HIS A 528 4.13 3.68 -16.44
N LYS A 529 3.75 4.13 -15.24
CA LYS A 529 4.22 3.57 -13.97
C LYS A 529 3.29 2.43 -13.54
N PHE A 530 3.86 1.23 -13.33
CA PHE A 530 3.14 0.02 -12.93
C PHE A 530 3.86 -0.62 -11.71
N PRO A 531 3.68 -0.09 -10.49
CA PRO A 531 4.58 -0.41 -9.38
C PRO A 531 4.33 -1.81 -8.80
N THR A 532 5.29 -2.73 -9.00
CA THR A 532 5.20 -4.13 -8.50
C THR A 532 6.26 -4.43 -7.45
N VAL A 533 5.92 -5.21 -6.41
CA VAL A 533 6.78 -5.35 -5.20
C VAL A 533 8.03 -6.17 -5.48
N SER A 534 9.20 -5.53 -5.43
CA SER A 534 10.49 -6.11 -5.82
C SER A 534 10.91 -7.33 -4.99
N LYS A 535 11.66 -8.25 -5.61
CA LYS A 535 12.11 -9.57 -5.07
C LYS A 535 11.04 -10.63 -4.81
N ILE A 536 9.75 -10.29 -4.90
CA ILE A 536 8.63 -11.24 -4.83
C ILE A 536 8.17 -11.57 -6.28
N PRO A 537 7.80 -12.82 -6.61
CA PRO A 537 7.16 -13.15 -7.89
C PRO A 537 5.89 -12.33 -8.12
N PRO A 538 5.55 -11.94 -9.36
CA PRO A 538 4.31 -11.20 -9.61
C PRO A 538 3.06 -12.04 -9.38
N GLU A 539 2.08 -11.44 -8.69
CA GLU A 539 0.79 -12.07 -8.40
C GLU A 539 -0.10 -12.19 -9.65
N PRO A 540 -1.00 -13.18 -9.76
CA PRO A 540 -1.89 -13.33 -10.91
C PRO A 540 -2.73 -12.07 -11.20
N HIS A 541 -3.13 -11.32 -10.16
CA HIS A 541 -3.85 -10.06 -10.32
C HIS A 541 -2.96 -8.89 -10.79
N GLU A 542 -1.65 -8.90 -10.49
CA GLU A 542 -0.67 -7.99 -11.10
C GLU A 542 -0.50 -8.34 -12.59
N VAL A 543 -0.34 -9.62 -12.93
CA VAL A 543 -0.21 -10.09 -14.32
C VAL A 543 -1.42 -9.69 -15.17
N GLN A 544 -2.64 -9.96 -14.70
CA GLN A 544 -3.87 -9.51 -15.38
C GLN A 544 -3.95 -7.98 -15.50
N SER A 545 -3.44 -7.23 -14.53
CA SER A 545 -3.46 -5.76 -14.56
C SER A 545 -2.43 -5.20 -15.53
N PHE A 546 -1.25 -5.83 -15.65
CA PHE A 546 -0.26 -5.54 -16.68
C PHE A 546 -0.82 -5.84 -18.08
N ILE A 547 -1.50 -6.98 -18.26
CA ILE A 547 -2.15 -7.35 -19.53
C ILE A 547 -3.22 -6.32 -19.90
N ARG A 548 -4.11 -5.93 -18.97
CA ARG A 548 -5.10 -4.87 -19.19
C ARG A 548 -4.46 -3.54 -19.61
N LEU A 549 -3.35 -3.13 -18.96
CA LEU A 549 -2.62 -1.92 -19.31
C LEU A 549 -2.03 -1.99 -20.72
N VAL A 550 -1.40 -3.10 -21.09
CA VAL A 550 -0.84 -3.31 -22.44
C VAL A 550 -1.93 -3.32 -23.51
N ASP A 551 -3.05 -4.00 -23.26
CA ASP A 551 -4.19 -4.03 -24.18
C ASP A 551 -4.81 -2.64 -24.37
N GLN A 552 -4.94 -1.86 -23.30
CA GLN A 552 -5.40 -0.47 -23.36
C GLN A 552 -4.44 0.40 -24.18
N VAL A 553 -3.12 0.28 -23.97
CA VAL A 553 -2.10 0.98 -24.75
C VAL A 553 -2.21 0.63 -26.24
N ARG A 554 -2.30 -0.66 -26.58
CA ARG A 554 -2.41 -1.12 -27.97
C ARG A 554 -3.73 -0.71 -28.64
N LYS A 555 -4.85 -0.76 -27.90
CA LYS A 555 -6.15 -0.27 -28.38
C LYS A 555 -6.11 1.22 -28.70
N ASN A 556 -5.51 2.03 -27.82
CA ASN A 556 -5.36 3.47 -28.04
C ASN A 556 -4.50 3.77 -29.28
N GLN A 557 -3.45 2.98 -29.55
CA GLN A 557 -2.67 3.08 -30.80
C GLN A 557 -3.51 2.72 -32.03
N ASP A 558 -4.25 1.61 -32.00
CA ASP A 558 -5.09 1.15 -33.12
C ASP A 558 -6.30 2.08 -33.39
N GLU A 559 -6.76 2.83 -32.40
CA GLU A 559 -7.78 3.88 -32.57
C GLU A 559 -7.14 5.16 -33.13
N ARG A 560 -6.00 5.60 -32.58
CA ARG A 560 -5.26 6.78 -33.06
C ARG A 560 -4.85 6.66 -34.54
N ALA A 561 -4.34 5.51 -34.95
CA ALA A 561 -3.93 5.26 -36.34
C ALA A 561 -5.10 5.35 -37.35
N ARG A 562 -6.35 5.10 -36.93
CA ARG A 562 -7.55 5.29 -37.76
C ARG A 562 -7.94 6.77 -37.85
N THR A 563 -7.90 7.48 -36.72
CA THR A 563 -8.27 8.90 -36.64
C THR A 563 -7.25 9.79 -37.37
N GLU A 564 -5.96 9.45 -37.32
CA GLU A 564 -4.88 10.19 -37.97
C GLU A 564 -4.53 9.67 -39.39
N GLY A 565 -5.27 8.67 -39.92
CA GLY A 565 -5.19 8.28 -41.33
C GLY A 565 -3.89 7.60 -41.78
N TRP A 566 -3.15 6.92 -40.90
CA TRP A 566 -1.81 6.41 -41.21
C TRP A 566 -1.84 5.31 -42.30
N THR A 567 -1.19 5.57 -43.44
CA THR A 567 -1.18 4.68 -44.63
C THR A 567 -0.49 3.34 -44.40
N VAL A 568 0.53 3.32 -43.56
CA VAL A 568 1.04 2.13 -42.88
C VAL A 568 1.01 2.44 -41.39
N ALA A 569 0.38 1.58 -40.58
CA ALA A 569 0.38 1.78 -39.14
C ALA A 569 1.80 1.59 -38.58
N GLU A 570 2.46 2.69 -38.17
CA GLU A 570 3.69 2.66 -37.37
C GLU A 570 3.41 2.02 -36.00
N LYS A 571 3.37 0.69 -35.93
CA LYS A 571 3.16 -0.05 -34.68
C LYS A 571 4.42 -0.04 -33.82
N ARG A 572 4.67 1.10 -33.19
CA ARG A 572 5.76 1.32 -32.23
C ARG A 572 5.58 0.41 -31.02
N VAL A 573 6.64 -0.29 -30.67
CA VAL A 573 6.64 -1.34 -29.64
C VAL A 573 6.65 -0.73 -28.22
N ILE A 574 6.35 -1.57 -27.22
CA ILE A 574 6.30 -1.18 -25.82
C ILE A 574 7.64 -1.53 -25.14
N GLY A 575 8.34 -0.52 -24.64
CA GLY A 575 9.50 -0.68 -23.76
C GLY A 575 9.05 -1.10 -22.36
N VAL A 576 9.75 -2.04 -21.73
CA VAL A 576 9.45 -2.47 -20.35
C VAL A 576 10.73 -2.62 -19.55
N HIS A 577 10.78 -2.10 -18.31
CA HIS A 577 11.95 -2.22 -17.43
C HIS A 577 11.64 -2.29 -15.94
N CYS A 578 12.60 -2.82 -15.18
CA CYS A 578 12.59 -2.85 -13.72
C CYS A 578 13.97 -2.44 -13.19
N HIS A 579 14.03 -1.67 -12.09
CA HIS A 579 15.29 -1.31 -11.41
C HIS A 579 16.13 -2.54 -11.03
N TYR A 580 15.48 -3.70 -10.86
CA TYR A 580 16.08 -4.98 -10.49
C TYR A 580 16.45 -5.86 -11.71
N GLY A 581 16.38 -5.30 -12.92
CA GLY A 581 16.87 -5.92 -14.15
C GLY A 581 15.87 -6.79 -14.92
N PHE A 582 16.39 -7.44 -15.98
CA PHE A 582 15.61 -8.06 -17.05
C PHE A 582 14.72 -9.25 -16.65
N ASN A 583 14.95 -9.90 -15.50
CA ASN A 583 14.24 -11.13 -15.17
C ASN A 583 12.74 -10.90 -14.88
N ARG A 584 12.39 -9.85 -14.13
CA ARG A 584 10.96 -9.52 -13.88
C ARG A 584 10.28 -8.97 -15.13
N THR A 585 11.01 -8.17 -15.92
CA THR A 585 10.58 -7.72 -17.24
C THR A 585 10.23 -8.91 -18.14
N GLY A 586 11.05 -9.96 -18.12
CA GLY A 586 10.80 -11.19 -18.86
C GLY A 586 9.53 -11.91 -18.43
N TYR A 587 9.29 -12.07 -17.13
CA TYR A 587 8.08 -12.73 -16.62
C TYR A 587 6.79 -12.08 -17.14
N PHE A 588 6.65 -10.76 -17.00
CA PHE A 588 5.46 -10.04 -17.48
C PHE A 588 5.29 -10.08 -19.01
N ILE A 589 6.38 -9.97 -19.77
CA ILE A 589 6.35 -10.08 -21.23
C ILE A 589 5.93 -11.50 -21.66
N VAL A 590 6.53 -12.54 -21.06
CA VAL A 590 6.20 -13.94 -21.36
C VAL A 590 4.74 -14.23 -21.05
N CYS A 591 4.21 -13.84 -19.89
CA CYS A 591 2.78 -14.03 -19.57
C CYS A 591 1.86 -13.40 -20.63
N TYR A 592 2.16 -12.18 -21.12
CA TYR A 592 1.40 -11.56 -22.21
C TYR A 592 1.49 -12.35 -23.53
N LEU A 593 2.66 -12.89 -23.88
CA LEU A 593 2.82 -13.69 -25.11
C LEU A 593 1.97 -14.97 -25.10
N ILE A 594 1.85 -15.65 -23.96
CA ILE A 594 0.92 -16.79 -23.85
C ILE A 594 -0.53 -16.29 -23.79
N GLU A 595 -0.92 -15.50 -22.79
CA GLU A 595 -2.32 -15.14 -22.53
C GLU A 595 -2.99 -14.30 -23.64
N ARG A 596 -2.21 -13.53 -24.42
CA ARG A 596 -2.74 -12.63 -25.47
C ARG A 596 -2.26 -12.92 -26.88
N CYS A 597 -1.13 -13.60 -27.06
CA CYS A 597 -0.65 -13.97 -28.40
C CYS A 597 -0.80 -15.47 -28.69
N GLY A 598 -1.22 -16.29 -27.71
CA GLY A 598 -1.43 -17.72 -27.89
C GLY A 598 -0.16 -18.51 -28.18
N MET A 599 1.01 -17.94 -27.87
CA MET A 599 2.30 -18.60 -28.08
C MET A 599 2.46 -19.80 -27.15
N GLY A 600 3.23 -20.79 -27.59
CA GLY A 600 3.61 -21.92 -26.75
C GLY A 600 4.48 -21.49 -25.56
N VAL A 601 4.42 -22.25 -24.48
CA VAL A 601 5.19 -22.04 -23.24
C VAL A 601 6.66 -21.75 -23.51
N GLN A 602 7.35 -22.75 -24.07
CA GLN A 602 8.77 -22.68 -24.40
C GLN A 602 9.03 -21.68 -25.53
N GLU A 603 8.10 -21.54 -26.48
CA GLU A 603 8.22 -20.61 -27.62
C GLU A 603 8.32 -19.15 -27.16
N ALA A 604 7.51 -18.75 -26.18
CA ALA A 604 7.53 -17.41 -25.60
C ALA A 604 8.80 -17.16 -24.76
N ILE A 605 9.24 -18.15 -23.98
CA ILE A 605 10.48 -18.12 -23.22
C ILE A 605 11.68 -17.99 -24.17
N ASP A 606 11.74 -18.81 -25.22
CA ASP A 606 12.78 -18.79 -26.24
C ASP A 606 12.74 -17.50 -27.07
N CYS A 607 11.57 -16.91 -27.31
CA CYS A 607 11.43 -15.59 -27.93
C CYS A 607 12.08 -14.50 -27.06
N PHE A 608 11.77 -14.47 -25.76
CA PHE A 608 12.41 -13.55 -24.83
C PHE A 608 13.92 -13.79 -24.71
N ALA A 609 14.36 -15.05 -24.58
CA ALA A 609 15.76 -15.42 -24.43
C ALA A 609 16.61 -15.06 -25.66
N ARG A 610 16.12 -15.31 -26.88
CA ARG A 610 16.81 -14.93 -28.15
C ARG A 610 16.87 -13.42 -28.37
N ALA A 611 15.98 -12.66 -27.74
CA ALA A 611 15.93 -11.20 -27.85
C ALA A 611 16.79 -10.48 -26.81
N ARG A 612 17.03 -11.09 -25.65
CA ARG A 612 17.90 -10.59 -24.58
C ARG A 612 19.36 -10.48 -25.07
N PRO A 613 20.11 -9.42 -24.72
CA PRO A 613 21.54 -9.33 -25.00
C PRO A 613 22.34 -10.39 -24.23
N ASN A 614 23.34 -11.00 -24.89
CA ASN A 614 24.25 -11.98 -24.28
C ASN A 614 25.47 -11.31 -23.63
N ASP A 615 25.80 -11.75 -22.42
CA ASP A 615 27.13 -11.63 -21.83
C ASP A 615 28.00 -12.83 -22.29
N LEU A 616 29.29 -12.63 -22.63
CA LEU A 616 30.18 -13.61 -23.29
C LEU A 616 31.67 -13.36 -22.92
N PRO A 617 32.63 -14.31 -23.10
CA PRO A 617 32.52 -15.71 -23.58
C PRO A 617 33.09 -16.76 -22.58
N ALA A 618 33.21 -18.03 -22.97
CA ALA A 618 33.57 -19.16 -22.11
C ALA A 618 35.04 -19.66 -22.22
N LEU A 619 35.59 -20.17 -21.10
CA LEU A 619 36.77 -21.05 -21.05
C LEU A 619 36.74 -21.97 -19.80
N HIS A 620 37.52 -23.05 -19.77
CA HIS A 620 37.39 -24.18 -18.83
C HIS A 620 37.55 -23.86 -17.33
N ARG A 621 36.42 -23.59 -16.65
CA ARG A 621 36.05 -24.03 -15.29
C ARG A 621 34.56 -23.72 -15.09
N PRO A 622 33.77 -24.54 -14.36
CA PRO A 622 32.39 -24.17 -14.00
C PRO A 622 32.43 -22.95 -13.05
N PRO A 623 31.93 -21.76 -13.45
CA PRO A 623 31.99 -20.57 -12.60
C PRO A 623 30.90 -20.62 -11.53
N ARG A 624 31.24 -20.26 -10.29
CA ARG A 624 30.30 -20.30 -9.15
C ARG A 624 29.17 -19.28 -9.30
N SER A 625 27.94 -19.77 -9.37
CA SER A 625 26.71 -18.99 -9.54
C SER A 625 26.19 -18.42 -8.22
N HIS A 626 26.89 -17.44 -7.64
CA HIS A 626 26.27 -16.56 -6.65
C HIS A 626 25.56 -15.39 -7.36
N PHE A 627 24.34 -15.07 -6.93
CA PHE A 627 23.40 -14.18 -7.62
C PHE A 627 22.91 -14.65 -9.00
N LEU A 628 22.57 -15.93 -9.10
CA LEU A 628 21.34 -16.46 -9.73
C LEU A 628 21.27 -17.97 -9.47
N PRO A 629 20.15 -18.53 -8.98
CA PRO A 629 19.90 -19.96 -9.12
C PRO A 629 19.95 -20.33 -10.61
N GLN A 630 20.49 -21.51 -10.95
CA GLN A 630 20.33 -22.00 -12.32
C GLN A 630 18.83 -22.26 -12.56
N PRO A 631 18.27 -21.86 -13.71
CA PRO A 631 16.87 -22.09 -13.99
C PRO A 631 16.66 -23.58 -14.25
N ASP A 632 15.91 -24.24 -13.38
CA ASP A 632 15.29 -25.50 -13.76
C ASP A 632 14.27 -25.20 -14.87
N LEU A 633 14.58 -25.69 -16.07
CA LEU A 633 13.77 -25.48 -17.27
C LEU A 633 12.47 -26.31 -17.23
N THR A 634 12.36 -27.34 -16.38
CA THR A 634 11.11 -28.08 -16.18
C THR A 634 10.05 -27.19 -15.53
N HIS A 635 10.42 -26.43 -14.50
CA HIS A 635 9.50 -25.58 -13.73
C HIS A 635 8.86 -24.45 -14.55
N TRP A 636 9.53 -23.97 -15.60
CA TRP A 636 8.98 -22.98 -16.52
C TRP A 636 7.95 -23.59 -17.50
N SER A 637 8.03 -24.90 -17.78
CA SER A 637 7.05 -25.60 -18.60
C SER A 637 5.71 -25.81 -17.85
N ALA A 638 5.78 -26.27 -16.60
CA ALA A 638 4.62 -26.66 -15.81
C ALA A 638 3.61 -25.52 -15.61
N ARG A 639 4.09 -24.29 -15.34
CA ARG A 639 3.21 -23.15 -14.98
C ARG A 639 2.45 -22.51 -16.14
N LEU A 640 2.66 -22.98 -17.37
CA LEU A 640 2.14 -22.37 -18.60
C LEU A 640 1.47 -23.38 -19.56
N MET A 641 1.52 -24.69 -19.26
CA MET A 641 0.77 -25.73 -19.98
C MET A 641 -0.74 -25.73 -19.69
N ILE A 642 -1.24 -24.75 -18.92
CA ILE A 642 -2.61 -24.70 -18.36
C ILE A 642 -3.47 -23.64 -19.07
N ALA A 643 -3.59 -23.74 -20.40
CA ALA A 643 -4.53 -22.94 -21.19
C ALA A 643 -5.04 -23.74 -22.42
N PRO A 644 -6.31 -24.15 -22.47
CA PRO A 644 -6.82 -24.97 -23.56
C PRO A 644 -7.05 -24.14 -24.84
N THR A 645 -6.35 -24.49 -25.92
CA THR A 645 -6.66 -24.00 -27.27
C THR A 645 -7.76 -24.85 -27.91
N THR A 646 -8.86 -24.22 -28.34
CA THR A 646 -9.91 -24.88 -29.14
C THR A 646 -10.37 -24.00 -30.30
N PRO A 647 -10.68 -24.58 -31.49
CA PRO A 647 -10.82 -23.83 -32.73
C PRO A 647 -12.21 -23.25 -32.98
N VAL A 648 -12.27 -22.11 -33.66
CA VAL A 648 -13.52 -21.50 -34.14
C VAL A 648 -14.04 -22.23 -35.38
N LEU A 649 -15.01 -23.13 -35.21
CA LEU A 649 -15.77 -23.71 -36.31
C LEU A 649 -16.96 -22.83 -36.71
N HIS A 650 -17.06 -22.50 -38.01
CA HIS A 650 -18.21 -21.82 -38.58
C HIS A 650 -19.43 -22.76 -38.66
N GLY A 651 -20.53 -22.39 -38.00
CA GLY A 651 -21.81 -23.09 -38.10
C GLY A 651 -22.97 -22.09 -38.18
N GLN A 652 -23.58 -21.95 -39.35
CA GLN A 652 -24.75 -21.07 -39.53
C GLN A 652 -26.02 -21.72 -38.96
N CYS A 653 -26.81 -20.96 -38.21
CA CYS A 653 -28.24 -21.22 -38.07
C CYS A 653 -29.03 -19.90 -38.15
N LYS A 654 -30.19 -19.93 -38.79
CA LYS A 654 -30.95 -18.74 -39.19
C LYS A 654 -32.10 -18.43 -38.23
N LEU A 655 -32.37 -17.14 -38.06
CA LEU A 655 -33.66 -16.63 -37.58
C LEU A 655 -34.81 -17.14 -38.48
N GLN A 656 -35.94 -17.50 -37.87
CA GLN A 656 -37.24 -17.44 -38.52
C GLN A 656 -38.33 -17.04 -37.53
N ASN A 657 -39.25 -16.19 -37.97
CA ASN A 657 -40.32 -15.58 -37.16
C ASN A 657 -41.59 -16.44 -37.12
N VAL A 658 -42.51 -16.10 -36.20
CA VAL A 658 -43.97 -15.88 -36.37
C VAL A 658 -44.61 -15.97 -34.96
N SER A 659 -44.86 -14.87 -34.25
CA SER A 659 -45.92 -13.85 -34.44
C SER A 659 -47.30 -14.25 -33.88
N ARG A 660 -47.87 -13.38 -33.03
CA ARG A 660 -49.31 -13.03 -33.00
C ARG A 660 -49.54 -11.65 -32.35
N TYR A 661 -50.64 -11.01 -32.75
CA TYR A 661 -50.92 -9.57 -32.64
C TYR A 661 -51.70 -9.15 -31.35
N PRO A 662 -51.90 -7.84 -31.08
CA PRO A 662 -52.35 -7.23 -29.79
C PRO A 662 -53.81 -6.66 -29.92
N PRO A 663 -54.27 -5.47 -29.40
CA PRO A 663 -53.85 -4.53 -28.34
C PRO A 663 -54.96 -4.19 -27.25
N PRO A 664 -55.46 -2.95 -26.96
CA PRO A 664 -55.10 -2.18 -25.74
C PRO A 664 -56.23 -1.40 -24.96
N GLN A 665 -55.82 -0.50 -24.02
CA GLN A 665 -56.38 0.84 -23.64
C GLN A 665 -57.34 1.08 -22.42
N LEU A 666 -56.97 2.14 -21.66
CA LEU A 666 -57.73 3.20 -20.92
C LEU A 666 -58.75 2.96 -19.77
N LEU A 667 -58.34 3.42 -18.54
CA LEU A 667 -58.90 4.53 -17.70
C LEU A 667 -60.33 4.53 -17.04
N TRP A 668 -60.42 5.25 -15.90
CA TRP A 668 -61.58 5.80 -15.12
C TRP A 668 -62.32 5.01 -13.98
N LEU A 669 -61.82 5.17 -12.73
CA LEU A 669 -62.42 5.89 -11.55
C LEU A 669 -63.76 5.50 -10.81
N ILE A 670 -63.74 5.70 -9.46
CA ILE A 670 -64.81 6.16 -8.49
C ILE A 670 -65.42 5.21 -7.38
N TYR A 671 -64.93 5.40 -6.13
CA TYR A 671 -65.58 5.57 -4.78
C TYR A 671 -66.35 4.50 -3.92
N SER A 672 -66.17 4.67 -2.59
CA SER A 672 -67.11 4.53 -1.44
C SER A 672 -67.47 3.15 -0.82
N SER A 673 -67.75 2.99 0.49
CA SER A 673 -67.63 3.89 1.68
C SER A 673 -67.88 3.17 3.05
N HIS A 674 -67.41 3.76 4.16
CA HIS A 674 -67.94 3.68 5.57
C HIS A 674 -67.80 2.35 6.38
N HIS A 675 -67.81 2.30 7.73
CA HIS A 675 -67.37 3.19 8.86
C HIS A 675 -67.49 2.40 10.20
N PHE A 676 -66.68 2.69 11.24
CA PHE A 676 -67.08 3.09 12.62
C PHE A 676 -65.92 3.08 13.65
N LEU A 677 -65.99 4.04 14.58
CA LEU A 677 -65.41 4.28 15.93
C LEU A 677 -64.75 3.09 16.67
N ASP A 678 -63.80 3.23 17.63
CA ASP A 678 -63.06 4.36 18.27
C ASP A 678 -61.90 3.73 19.11
N SER A 679 -60.91 4.37 19.76
CA SER A 679 -60.36 5.75 19.95
C SER A 679 -58.90 5.56 20.48
N ALA A 680 -58.06 6.47 21.02
CA ALA A 680 -58.07 7.90 21.41
C ALA A 680 -56.59 8.43 21.46
N GLN A 681 -56.38 9.70 21.86
CA GLN A 681 -55.15 10.36 22.37
C GLN A 681 -53.77 9.99 21.75
N GLN A 682 -53.12 10.80 20.91
CA GLN A 682 -52.53 12.15 21.11
C GLN A 682 -51.36 12.22 22.14
N ALA A 683 -50.22 12.86 21.85
CA ALA A 683 -49.77 13.53 20.61
C ALA A 683 -48.24 13.76 20.56
N SER A 684 -47.71 13.97 19.35
CA SER A 684 -46.62 14.94 19.10
C SER A 684 -46.66 15.38 17.62
N GLU A 685 -46.67 16.68 17.35
CA GLU A 685 -46.81 17.22 15.99
C GLU A 685 -45.46 17.63 15.36
N ARG A 686 -45.40 17.54 14.03
CA ARG A 686 -44.39 18.22 13.21
C ARG A 686 -44.94 19.59 12.78
N SER A 687 -44.04 20.52 12.46
CA SER A 687 -44.28 21.55 11.45
C SER A 687 -42.95 21.98 10.84
N PRO A 688 -42.84 21.94 9.51
CA PRO A 688 -42.42 23.14 8.79
C PRO A 688 -43.25 23.36 7.52
N LEU A 689 -43.61 24.62 7.24
CA LEU A 689 -44.07 25.07 5.93
C LEU A 689 -43.50 26.45 5.57
N LEU A 690 -43.62 26.77 4.29
CA LEU A 690 -42.98 27.84 3.52
C LEU A 690 -44.14 28.56 2.76
N GLU A 691 -44.05 29.62 1.95
CA GLU A 691 -43.01 30.26 1.12
C GLU A 691 -43.59 31.65 0.63
N ALA A 692 -42.80 32.49 -0.06
CA ALA A 692 -43.25 33.59 -0.96
C ALA A 692 -43.99 34.83 -0.36
N ASP A 693 -44.02 36.03 -0.97
CA ASP A 693 -43.14 36.65 -1.99
C ASP A 693 -43.24 38.21 -2.00
N TYR A 694 -42.45 38.88 -2.87
CA TYR A 694 -42.42 40.34 -3.17
C TYR A 694 -43.55 40.81 -4.14
N PRO A 695 -43.73 42.12 -4.53
CA PRO A 695 -43.07 43.41 -4.17
C PRO A 695 -44.11 44.51 -3.73
N ASP A 696 -43.99 45.86 -3.79
CA ASP A 696 -42.90 46.81 -4.12
C ASP A 696 -42.88 48.13 -3.29
N ARG A 697 -43.71 49.16 -3.60
CA ARG A 697 -43.42 50.60 -3.31
C ARG A 697 -44.62 51.55 -3.06
N ASP A 698 -44.24 52.76 -2.63
CA ASP A 698 -44.99 54.03 -2.41
C ASP A 698 -45.85 54.12 -1.13
N GLY A 699 -46.05 55.29 -0.48
CA GLY A 699 -45.45 56.62 -0.69
C GLY A 699 -46.05 57.69 0.28
N GLU A 700 -45.24 58.68 0.68
CA GLU A 700 -45.60 59.97 1.32
C GLU A 700 -46.35 60.08 2.68
N ALA A 701 -45.66 60.74 3.63
CA ALA A 701 -46.09 61.95 4.37
C ALA A 701 -47.29 61.98 5.37
N SER A 702 -46.93 61.73 6.64
CA SER A 702 -47.04 62.71 7.75
C SER A 702 -48.35 62.94 8.54
N ALA A 703 -48.17 63.57 9.72
CA ALA A 703 -49.15 64.02 10.71
C ALA A 703 -49.99 62.93 11.45
N GLY A 704 -50.28 63.05 12.75
CA GLY A 704 -49.73 63.99 13.74
C GLY A 704 -50.66 64.23 14.94
N SER A 705 -50.28 63.76 16.15
CA SER A 705 -50.94 64.02 17.45
C SER A 705 -52.35 63.38 17.63
N SER A 706 -52.89 63.16 18.84
CA SER A 706 -52.24 62.91 20.15
C SER A 706 -53.21 62.35 21.21
N SER A 707 -52.68 61.47 22.10
CA SER A 707 -53.26 61.11 23.41
C SER A 707 -54.57 60.28 23.42
N PRO A 708 -55.03 59.70 24.57
CA PRO A 708 -54.44 59.71 25.91
C PRO A 708 -54.02 58.31 26.45
N LYS A 709 -53.60 58.27 27.72
CA LYS A 709 -52.86 57.15 28.35
C LYS A 709 -53.76 56.08 28.99
N ALA A 710 -53.29 54.83 28.97
CA ALA A 710 -53.61 53.81 29.98
C ALA A 710 -52.33 53.40 30.75
N ARG A 711 -52.46 52.81 31.95
CA ARG A 711 -51.34 52.45 32.84
C ARG A 711 -50.93 50.96 32.71
N PRO A 712 -49.67 50.61 33.01
CA PRO A 712 -49.16 49.24 32.88
C PRO A 712 -49.51 48.35 34.08
N SER A 713 -49.68 47.06 33.83
CA SER A 713 -49.62 46.00 34.85
C SER A 713 -48.22 45.39 34.94
N LYS A 714 -47.88 44.78 36.07
CA LYS A 714 -46.56 44.15 36.32
C LYS A 714 -46.70 42.65 36.61
N TRP A 715 -45.78 41.88 36.01
CA TRP A 715 -45.26 40.60 36.51
C TRP A 715 -46.17 39.37 36.37
N PRO A 716 -45.62 38.12 36.37
CA PRO A 716 -44.28 37.73 36.84
C PRO A 716 -43.30 37.23 35.76
N LYS A 717 -42.20 37.99 35.53
CA LYS A 717 -40.99 37.47 34.86
C LYS A 717 -40.31 36.34 35.65
N ALA A 718 -40.63 36.20 36.94
CA ALA A 718 -40.12 35.13 37.78
C ALA A 718 -40.41 33.73 37.22
N ARG A 719 -41.60 33.48 36.62
CA ARG A 719 -41.96 32.13 36.14
C ARG A 719 -41.08 31.70 34.97
N GLU A 720 -40.78 32.61 34.04
CA GLU A 720 -39.90 32.36 32.89
C GLU A 720 -38.45 32.12 33.33
N ILE A 721 -37.96 32.93 34.28
CA ILE A 721 -36.62 32.75 34.88
C ILE A 721 -36.53 31.41 35.64
N SER A 722 -37.55 31.05 36.43
CA SER A 722 -37.59 29.76 37.12
C SER A 722 -37.64 28.57 36.15
N ILE A 723 -38.39 28.66 35.04
CA ILE A 723 -38.43 27.63 34.00
C ILE A 723 -37.08 27.52 33.29
N PHE A 724 -36.43 28.65 32.96
CA PHE A 724 -35.11 28.65 32.32
C PHE A 724 -34.02 28.06 33.23
N ILE A 725 -34.03 28.41 34.52
CA ILE A 725 -33.14 27.80 35.52
C ILE A 725 -33.44 26.30 35.66
N TRP A 726 -34.70 25.88 35.71
CA TRP A 726 -35.06 24.45 35.76
C TRP A 726 -34.60 23.69 34.51
N ALA A 727 -34.76 24.27 33.32
CA ALA A 727 -34.30 23.67 32.07
C ALA A 727 -32.76 23.55 32.04
N LEU A 728 -32.04 24.56 32.52
CA LEU A 728 -30.57 24.56 32.59
C LEU A 728 -30.06 23.55 33.63
N VAL A 729 -30.69 23.48 34.82
CA VAL A 729 -30.39 22.47 35.84
C VAL A 729 -30.75 21.06 35.37
N ALA A 730 -31.87 20.86 34.68
CA ALA A 730 -32.24 19.56 34.11
C ALA A 730 -31.28 19.14 32.98
N THR A 731 -30.86 20.08 32.12
CA THR A 731 -29.86 19.81 31.07
C THR A 731 -28.50 19.48 31.69
N ALA A 732 -28.08 20.21 32.72
CA ALA A 732 -26.87 19.90 33.49
C ALA A 732 -26.98 18.54 34.20
N ALA A 733 -28.13 18.19 34.78
CA ALA A 733 -28.36 16.89 35.39
C ALA A 733 -28.36 15.74 34.37
N VAL A 734 -28.91 15.95 33.16
CA VAL A 734 -28.84 14.99 32.06
C VAL A 734 -27.41 14.85 31.54
N ILE A 735 -26.63 15.93 31.43
CA ILE A 735 -25.21 15.87 31.08
C ILE A 735 -24.40 15.17 32.18
N ILE A 736 -24.66 15.45 33.45
CA ILE A 736 -24.01 14.79 34.59
C ILE A 736 -24.41 13.30 34.64
N LEU A 737 -25.65 12.93 34.35
CA LEU A 737 -26.08 11.54 34.26
C LEU A 737 -25.53 10.83 33.03
N ALA A 738 -25.38 11.51 31.89
CA ALA A 738 -24.76 10.95 30.70
C ALA A 738 -23.25 10.75 30.90
N VAL A 739 -22.55 11.74 31.47
CA VAL A 739 -21.14 11.64 31.84
C VAL A 739 -20.96 10.59 32.95
N TRP A 740 -21.85 10.51 33.94
CA TRP A 740 -21.80 9.48 34.98
C TRP A 740 -22.10 8.08 34.43
N ALA A 741 -23.03 7.94 33.48
CA ALA A 741 -23.31 6.66 32.81
C ALA A 741 -22.17 6.22 31.88
N GLN A 742 -21.61 7.15 31.10
CA GLN A 742 -20.45 6.91 30.24
C GLN A 742 -19.20 6.62 31.07
N HIS A 743 -18.99 7.34 32.18
CA HIS A 743 -17.97 7.01 33.18
C HIS A 743 -18.27 5.67 33.84
N ASN A 744 -19.52 5.30 34.14
CA ASN A 744 -19.87 3.95 34.63
C ASN A 744 -19.78 2.85 33.56
N GLN A 745 -19.65 3.18 32.28
CA GLN A 745 -19.35 2.21 31.21
C GLN A 745 -17.84 2.12 30.94
N GLN A 746 -17.08 3.18 31.22
CA GLN A 746 -15.61 3.21 31.15
C GLN A 746 -14.94 2.79 32.46
N THR A 747 -15.65 2.88 33.59
CA THR A 747 -15.24 2.48 34.94
C THR A 747 -16.24 1.55 35.63
N SER A 748 -17.15 0.94 34.88
CA SER A 748 -17.48 -0.46 35.17
C SER A 748 -16.18 -1.24 35.02
N ARG A 749 -15.44 -1.36 36.13
CA ARG A 749 -14.37 -2.33 36.24
C ARG A 749 -14.95 -3.66 35.76
N ASP A 750 -14.33 -4.27 34.74
CA ASP A 750 -14.52 -5.69 34.53
C ASP A 750 -14.22 -6.34 35.88
N VAL A 751 -15.20 -7.06 36.44
CA VAL A 751 -15.16 -7.41 37.87
C VAL A 751 -13.94 -8.27 38.08
N SER A 752 -12.94 -7.74 38.80
CA SER A 752 -11.66 -8.40 39.04
C SER A 752 -11.94 -9.77 39.64
N ARG A 753 -11.88 -10.83 38.81
CA ARG A 753 -12.33 -12.16 39.21
C ARG A 753 -11.32 -12.72 40.19
N ASP A 754 -11.71 -12.63 41.45
CA ASP A 754 -10.94 -13.04 42.62
C ASP A 754 -11.00 -14.57 42.70
N GLY A 755 -9.98 -15.22 42.12
CA GLY A 755 -9.93 -16.68 41.97
C GLY A 755 -8.79 -17.17 41.09
N LYS A 756 -8.24 -18.34 41.46
CA LYS A 756 -7.25 -19.08 40.66
C LYS A 756 -7.87 -19.48 39.32
N ARG A 757 -7.16 -19.19 38.22
CA ARG A 757 -7.54 -19.59 36.86
C ARG A 757 -6.34 -20.01 36.03
N ASN A 758 -6.58 -20.82 35.00
CA ASN A 758 -5.63 -21.25 33.99
C ASN A 758 -6.07 -20.73 32.60
N LEU A 759 -5.11 -20.56 31.69
CA LEU A 759 -5.36 -20.29 30.27
C LEU A 759 -4.51 -21.23 29.42
N VAL A 760 -5.15 -21.97 28.51
CA VAL A 760 -4.47 -22.73 27.46
C VAL A 760 -4.70 -22.02 26.13
N PHE A 761 -3.61 -21.67 25.47
CA PHE A 761 -3.64 -21.14 24.11
C PHE A 761 -3.05 -22.19 23.17
N MET A 762 -3.78 -22.57 22.12
CA MET A 762 -3.30 -23.53 21.13
C MET A 762 -3.12 -22.88 19.76
N VAL A 763 -1.95 -23.07 19.16
CA VAL A 763 -1.66 -22.62 17.80
C VAL A 763 -1.61 -23.83 16.87
N SER A 764 -2.22 -23.72 15.70
CA SER A 764 -2.15 -24.72 14.63
C SER A 764 -1.52 -24.08 13.41
N ASP A 765 -0.19 -23.95 13.37
CA ASP A 765 0.53 -23.22 12.31
C ASP A 765 0.07 -23.70 10.92
N GLY A 766 -0.20 -22.77 10.01
CA GLY A 766 -0.68 -23.05 8.65
C GLY A 766 -2.08 -23.69 8.49
N MET A 767 -2.83 -23.94 9.57
CA MET A 767 -4.15 -24.63 9.51
C MET A 767 -5.32 -23.71 9.10
N GLY A 768 -5.59 -23.65 7.79
CA GLY A 768 -6.80 -23.00 7.26
C GLY A 768 -8.10 -23.84 7.30
N PRO A 769 -9.24 -23.24 6.91
CA PRO A 769 -10.55 -23.91 6.89
C PRO A 769 -10.64 -25.14 5.95
N ALA A 770 -9.83 -25.16 4.89
CA ALA A 770 -9.75 -26.28 3.95
C ALA A 770 -9.14 -27.54 4.59
N SER A 771 -8.13 -27.39 5.43
CA SER A 771 -7.43 -28.47 6.14
C SER A 771 -8.38 -29.34 6.98
N LEU A 772 -9.35 -28.70 7.64
CA LEU A 772 -10.37 -29.38 8.44
C LEU A 772 -11.34 -30.17 7.55
N SER A 773 -11.73 -29.59 6.41
CA SER A 773 -12.67 -30.21 5.48
C SER A 773 -12.05 -31.45 4.81
N LEU A 774 -10.78 -31.35 4.41
CA LEU A 774 -9.95 -32.46 3.96
C LEU A 774 -9.84 -33.55 5.05
N THR A 775 -9.42 -33.15 6.25
CA THR A 775 -9.16 -34.07 7.36
C THR A 775 -10.42 -34.80 7.84
N ARG A 776 -11.56 -34.10 7.92
CA ARG A 776 -12.85 -34.70 8.31
C ARG A 776 -13.25 -35.79 7.32
N SER A 777 -13.18 -35.52 6.02
CA SER A 777 -13.53 -36.52 4.99
C SER A 777 -12.53 -37.69 4.95
N TYR A 778 -11.23 -37.40 5.10
CA TYR A 778 -10.20 -38.44 5.25
C TYR A 778 -10.47 -39.33 6.47
N ARG A 779 -10.77 -38.75 7.64
CA ARG A 779 -11.11 -39.48 8.88
C ARG A 779 -12.35 -40.36 8.71
N GLN A 780 -13.40 -39.84 8.09
CA GLN A 780 -14.62 -40.60 7.80
C GLN A 780 -14.31 -41.84 6.97
N TYR A 781 -13.55 -41.69 5.88
CA TYR A 781 -13.11 -42.81 5.05
C TYR A 781 -12.19 -43.79 5.80
N ALA A 782 -11.10 -43.30 6.39
CA ALA A 782 -10.04 -44.12 6.98
C ALA A 782 -10.49 -44.95 8.19
N HIS A 783 -11.58 -44.54 8.88
CA HIS A 783 -12.13 -45.24 10.04
C HIS A 783 -13.53 -45.84 9.80
N GLY A 784 -14.10 -45.71 8.59
CA GLY A 784 -15.44 -46.21 8.27
C GLY A 784 -16.57 -45.53 9.05
N LEU A 785 -16.41 -44.23 9.35
CA LEU A 785 -17.35 -43.43 10.13
C LEU A 785 -18.38 -42.76 9.21
N PRO A 786 -19.62 -42.48 9.69
CA PRO A 786 -20.65 -41.86 8.88
C PRO A 786 -20.30 -40.42 8.49
N GLU A 787 -20.90 -39.92 7.39
CA GLU A 787 -20.73 -38.55 6.86
C GLU A 787 -21.02 -37.42 7.88
N GLY A 788 -21.78 -37.72 8.93
CA GLY A 788 -22.08 -36.81 10.05
C GLY A 788 -21.07 -36.86 11.21
N ASP A 789 -20.01 -37.67 11.15
CA ASP A 789 -18.91 -37.60 12.11
C ASP A 789 -18.05 -36.35 11.88
N VAL A 790 -17.67 -35.69 12.96
CA VAL A 790 -16.97 -34.39 12.94
C VAL A 790 -15.79 -34.39 13.90
N LEU A 791 -14.81 -33.52 13.64
CA LEU A 791 -13.67 -33.30 14.51
C LEU A 791 -14.12 -32.77 15.88
N THR A 792 -13.25 -32.85 16.88
CA THR A 792 -13.48 -32.24 18.19
C THR A 792 -13.47 -30.72 18.08
N LEU A 793 -12.56 -30.17 17.26
CA LEU A 793 -12.49 -28.77 16.85
C LEU A 793 -13.82 -28.26 16.26
N ASP A 794 -14.46 -29.02 15.37
CA ASP A 794 -15.73 -28.63 14.72
C ASP A 794 -16.85 -28.27 15.72
N LYS A 795 -16.85 -28.91 16.90
CA LYS A 795 -17.84 -28.71 17.96
C LYS A 795 -17.60 -27.44 18.79
N HIS A 796 -16.42 -26.82 18.62
CA HIS A 796 -15.91 -25.72 19.43
C HIS A 796 -15.59 -24.46 18.60
N PHE A 797 -16.02 -24.43 17.33
CA PHE A 797 -15.85 -23.29 16.43
C PHE A 797 -16.50 -22.03 17.00
N TRP A 798 -15.73 -20.95 17.06
CA TRP A 798 -16.08 -19.72 17.77
C TRP A 798 -16.08 -18.47 16.86
N GLY A 799 -15.23 -18.44 15.84
CA GLY A 799 -15.06 -17.29 14.96
C GLY A 799 -13.96 -17.50 13.93
N SER A 800 -13.49 -16.41 13.31
CA SER A 800 -12.32 -16.42 12.46
C SER A 800 -11.38 -15.25 12.76
N SER A 801 -10.08 -15.49 12.62
CA SER A 801 -9.04 -14.49 12.77
C SER A 801 -8.53 -14.05 11.41
N ARG A 802 -8.48 -12.73 11.22
CA ARG A 802 -7.61 -12.10 10.23
C ARG A 802 -6.16 -12.19 10.72
N THR A 803 -5.24 -12.35 9.78
CA THR A 803 -3.88 -12.85 10.07
C THR A 803 -2.77 -11.85 9.72
N ARG A 804 -2.99 -11.01 8.71
CA ARG A 804 -2.02 -10.11 8.05
C ARG A 804 -0.98 -9.44 8.97
N SER A 805 0.24 -9.24 8.48
CA SER A 805 1.28 -8.51 9.21
C SER A 805 1.22 -7.00 8.98
N SER A 806 2.17 -6.26 9.57
CA SER A 806 2.33 -4.82 9.35
C SER A 806 3.01 -4.47 8.02
N ASN A 807 3.77 -5.40 7.43
CA ASN A 807 4.53 -5.19 6.18
C ASN A 807 4.00 -6.01 4.98
N SER A 808 3.08 -6.95 5.20
CA SER A 808 2.50 -7.83 4.18
C SER A 808 0.99 -8.02 4.39
N LEU A 809 0.31 -8.54 3.37
CA LEU A 809 -1.05 -9.09 3.50
C LEU A 809 -1.00 -10.54 4.02
N VAL A 810 0.01 -11.30 3.57
CA VAL A 810 0.32 -12.66 4.04
C VAL A 810 1.34 -12.58 5.16
N THR A 811 0.97 -12.99 6.38
CA THR A 811 1.87 -13.02 7.53
C THR A 811 2.80 -14.25 7.49
N ASP A 812 3.84 -14.27 8.32
CA ASP A 812 4.50 -15.50 8.76
C ASP A 812 4.19 -15.77 10.23
N SER A 813 4.55 -16.96 10.73
CA SER A 813 4.37 -17.37 12.11
C SER A 813 4.97 -16.38 13.11
N ALA A 814 6.11 -15.74 12.80
CA ALA A 814 6.73 -14.75 13.67
C ALA A 814 5.85 -13.50 13.86
N ALA A 815 5.34 -12.91 12.78
CA ALA A 815 4.43 -11.78 12.88
C ALA A 815 3.02 -12.16 13.38
N GLY A 816 2.57 -13.39 13.12
CA GLY A 816 1.30 -13.93 13.63
C GLY A 816 1.34 -14.17 15.14
N ALA A 817 2.32 -14.94 15.61
CA ALA A 817 2.55 -15.21 17.02
C ALA A 817 2.92 -13.95 17.83
N THR A 818 3.65 -12.99 17.26
CA THR A 818 3.85 -11.66 17.91
C THR A 818 2.53 -10.92 18.12
N ALA A 819 1.54 -11.09 17.22
CA ALA A 819 0.21 -10.50 17.42
C ALA A 819 -0.59 -11.19 18.54
N PHE A 820 -0.44 -12.51 18.72
CA PHE A 820 -1.01 -13.24 19.85
C PHE A 820 -0.28 -12.95 21.17
N SER A 821 1.04 -12.81 21.16
CA SER A 821 1.83 -12.69 22.39
C SER A 821 1.90 -11.26 22.91
N CYS A 822 2.13 -10.27 22.04
CA CYS A 822 2.22 -8.86 22.38
C CYS A 822 0.88 -8.09 22.22
N GLY A 823 -0.15 -8.70 21.64
CA GLY A 823 -1.42 -8.03 21.30
C GLY A 823 -1.29 -6.95 20.21
N LYS A 824 -0.19 -6.97 19.42
CA LYS A 824 0.25 -5.88 18.52
C LYS A 824 0.81 -6.44 17.20
N LYS A 825 0.49 -5.80 16.07
CA LYS A 825 1.02 -6.19 14.75
C LYS A 825 2.53 -5.95 14.65
N SER A 826 3.23 -6.85 13.96
CA SER A 826 4.64 -6.68 13.56
C SER A 826 4.91 -7.10 12.11
N TYR A 827 6.17 -6.98 11.68
CA TYR A 827 6.68 -7.31 10.35
C TYR A 827 7.09 -8.80 10.25
N ASN A 828 6.95 -9.42 9.07
CA ASN A 828 7.28 -10.84 8.90
C ASN A 828 8.72 -11.14 9.34
N GLY A 829 8.91 -12.21 10.11
CA GLY A 829 10.18 -12.63 10.69
C GLY A 829 10.54 -11.99 12.03
N ALA A 830 9.75 -11.03 12.56
CA ALA A 830 10.00 -10.41 13.86
C ALA A 830 9.56 -11.30 15.04
N ILE A 831 10.42 -11.49 16.03
CA ILE A 831 10.09 -12.22 17.27
C ILE A 831 9.94 -11.23 18.41
N SER A 832 8.70 -10.99 18.86
CA SER A 832 8.37 -10.07 19.97
C SER A 832 9.00 -8.68 19.86
N VAL A 833 9.15 -8.19 18.63
CA VAL A 833 9.69 -6.87 18.27
C VAL A 833 8.66 -6.18 17.41
N LEU A 834 8.48 -4.86 17.55
CA LEU A 834 7.52 -4.06 16.78
C LEU A 834 8.18 -3.39 15.54
N PRO A 835 7.40 -2.77 14.64
CA PRO A 835 7.94 -2.08 13.45
C PRO A 835 8.85 -0.87 13.72
N ASP A 836 9.00 -0.44 14.98
CA ASP A 836 10.01 0.52 15.45
C ASP A 836 11.35 -0.15 15.82
N HIS A 837 11.48 -1.45 15.55
CA HIS A 837 12.54 -2.37 15.97
C HIS A 837 12.83 -2.37 17.49
N GLN A 838 11.86 -1.98 18.32
CA GLN A 838 11.93 -2.11 19.77
C GLN A 838 11.15 -3.35 20.24
N PRO A 839 11.57 -4.02 21.33
CA PRO A 839 10.86 -5.17 21.86
C PRO A 839 9.45 -4.81 22.35
N CYS A 840 8.53 -5.77 22.28
CA CYS A 840 7.30 -5.81 23.05
C CYS A 840 7.36 -6.97 24.03
N GLY A 841 6.77 -6.79 25.21
CA GLY A 841 6.59 -7.88 26.17
C GLY A 841 5.49 -8.83 25.73
N SER A 842 5.56 -10.07 26.21
CA SER A 842 4.60 -11.12 25.90
C SER A 842 3.58 -11.35 27.02
N VAL A 843 2.42 -11.91 26.68
CA VAL A 843 1.41 -12.37 27.66
C VAL A 843 1.92 -13.49 28.56
N LEU A 844 2.83 -14.36 28.09
CA LEU A 844 3.48 -15.38 28.93
C LEU A 844 4.40 -14.72 29.95
N GLU A 845 5.16 -13.70 29.55
CA GLU A 845 6.04 -12.95 30.46
C GLU A 845 5.23 -12.16 31.49
N ALA A 846 4.11 -11.56 31.08
CA ALA A 846 3.18 -10.87 31.97
C ALA A 846 2.51 -11.85 32.95
N ALA A 847 2.11 -13.03 32.49
CA ALA A 847 1.62 -14.13 33.33
C ALA A 847 2.68 -14.57 34.34
N LYS A 848 3.92 -14.80 33.90
CA LYS A 848 5.04 -15.15 34.77
C LYS A 848 5.28 -14.09 35.84
N ARG A 849 5.23 -12.81 35.46
CA ARG A 849 5.44 -11.67 36.36
C ARG A 849 4.30 -11.50 37.37
N ALA A 850 3.08 -11.86 37.01
CA ALA A 850 1.92 -11.91 37.88
C ALA A 850 1.85 -13.17 38.77
N GLY A 851 2.79 -14.11 38.63
CA GLY A 851 2.93 -15.29 39.48
C GLY A 851 2.29 -16.57 38.94
N TYR A 852 1.79 -16.59 37.69
CA TYR A 852 1.36 -17.82 37.03
C TYR A 852 2.57 -18.71 36.69
N ALA A 853 2.39 -20.03 36.68
CA ALA A 853 3.34 -20.94 36.06
C ALA A 853 3.23 -20.88 34.53
N THR A 854 4.32 -21.12 33.80
CA THR A 854 4.36 -20.91 32.34
C THR A 854 4.93 -22.09 31.57
N GLY A 855 4.29 -22.46 30.46
CA GLY A 855 4.72 -23.59 29.63
C GLY A 855 4.62 -23.34 28.12
N LEU A 856 5.53 -23.97 27.37
CA LEU A 856 5.55 -24.09 25.91
C LEU A 856 5.62 -25.57 25.52
N VAL A 857 4.78 -26.01 24.59
CA VAL A 857 4.78 -27.38 24.05
C VAL A 857 4.61 -27.33 22.53
N VAL A 858 5.54 -27.90 21.76
CA VAL A 858 5.53 -27.81 20.29
C VAL A 858 5.94 -29.13 19.62
N THR A 859 5.77 -29.23 18.30
CA THR A 859 6.28 -30.36 17.50
C THR A 859 7.52 -30.02 16.67
N THR A 860 7.75 -28.74 16.37
CA THR A 860 9.00 -28.23 15.78
C THR A 860 10.11 -28.03 16.81
N ASP A 861 11.21 -27.43 16.38
CA ASP A 861 12.18 -26.76 17.25
C ASP A 861 11.50 -25.80 18.26
N ILE A 862 11.80 -25.95 19.56
CA ILE A 862 11.27 -25.06 20.61
C ILE A 862 11.65 -23.58 20.41
N THR A 863 12.68 -23.34 19.59
CA THR A 863 13.26 -22.04 19.24
C THR A 863 12.69 -21.43 17.95
N ASP A 864 11.76 -22.09 17.26
CA ASP A 864 11.09 -21.50 16.10
C ASP A 864 10.04 -20.44 16.51
N ALA A 865 9.49 -19.74 15.54
CA ALA A 865 8.91 -18.42 15.75
C ALA A 865 7.70 -18.37 16.69
N THR A 866 6.81 -19.37 16.65
CA THR A 866 5.61 -19.38 17.50
C THR A 866 5.94 -19.47 18.99
N PRO A 867 6.67 -20.50 19.50
CA PRO A 867 7.10 -20.53 20.90
C PRO A 867 8.02 -19.35 21.26
N ALA A 868 8.97 -19.00 20.38
CA ALA A 868 9.91 -17.90 20.62
C ALA A 868 9.20 -16.56 20.85
N CYS A 869 8.10 -16.28 20.13
CA CYS A 869 7.28 -15.08 20.30
C CYS A 869 6.62 -14.96 21.70
N PHE A 870 6.60 -16.00 22.52
CA PHE A 870 6.13 -15.92 23.90
C PHE A 870 7.25 -15.73 24.94
N ALA A 871 8.53 -15.96 24.59
CA ALA A 871 9.63 -16.08 25.56
C ALA A 871 10.94 -15.34 25.20
N SER A 872 11.05 -14.80 23.99
CA SER A 872 12.27 -14.18 23.44
C SER A 872 11.96 -12.91 22.67
N HIS A 873 12.96 -12.04 22.48
CA HIS A 873 12.88 -10.90 21.53
C HIS A 873 14.12 -10.88 20.63
N VAL A 874 13.92 -11.02 19.31
CA VAL A 874 14.98 -10.91 18.29
C VAL A 874 14.45 -10.28 17.00
N LEU A 875 15.34 -9.66 16.22
CA LEU A 875 14.95 -8.93 15.01
C LEU A 875 14.50 -9.83 13.84
N LEU A 876 14.91 -11.11 13.87
CA LEU A 876 14.75 -12.12 12.82
C LEU A 876 14.59 -13.52 13.44
N ARG A 877 13.60 -14.32 13.01
CA ARG A 877 13.34 -15.69 13.51
C ARG A 877 14.52 -16.66 13.36
N GLN A 878 15.42 -16.40 12.42
CA GLN A 878 16.65 -17.17 12.19
C GLN A 878 17.68 -17.06 13.34
N MET A 879 17.48 -16.18 14.33
CA MET A 879 18.39 -16.03 15.48
C MET A 879 18.14 -17.08 16.59
N GLN A 880 17.81 -18.32 16.22
CA GLN A 880 17.45 -19.41 17.14
C GLN A 880 18.51 -19.67 18.24
N ASP A 881 19.79 -19.56 17.90
CA ASP A 881 20.93 -19.64 18.84
C ASP A 881 20.88 -18.62 20.00
N GLU A 882 20.20 -17.48 19.82
CA GLU A 882 20.00 -16.42 20.82
C GLU A 882 18.62 -16.53 21.50
N ILE A 883 17.60 -17.05 20.79
CA ILE A 883 16.29 -17.43 21.33
C ILE A 883 16.46 -18.50 22.42
N ALA A 884 17.22 -19.57 22.12
CA ALA A 884 17.55 -20.66 23.07
C ALA A 884 18.15 -20.14 24.39
N LEU A 885 18.97 -19.09 24.31
CA LEU A 885 19.57 -18.44 25.47
C LEU A 885 18.54 -17.62 26.27
N GLN A 886 17.66 -16.90 25.58
CA GLN A 886 16.62 -16.10 26.24
C GLN A 886 15.63 -16.98 27.00
N GLU A 887 15.14 -18.06 26.37
CA GLU A 887 14.16 -19.01 26.91
C GLU A 887 14.59 -19.69 28.23
N ILE A 888 15.85 -20.14 28.32
CA ILE A 888 16.37 -20.73 29.57
C ILE A 888 16.54 -19.70 30.70
N GLY A 889 16.40 -18.41 30.40
CA GLY A 889 16.46 -17.30 31.35
C GLY A 889 17.67 -16.36 31.20
N GLN A 890 18.37 -16.35 30.07
CA GLN A 890 19.41 -15.35 29.78
C GLN A 890 18.89 -14.07 29.12
N GLY A 891 17.57 -13.95 28.92
CA GLY A 891 16.92 -12.72 28.46
C GLY A 891 16.90 -11.61 29.54
N PRO A 892 16.52 -10.37 29.18
CA PRO A 892 16.55 -9.22 30.10
C PRO A 892 15.63 -9.37 31.32
N LEU A 893 14.56 -10.16 31.21
CA LEU A 893 13.62 -10.43 32.32
C LEU A 893 14.08 -11.58 33.23
N GLY A 894 15.12 -12.32 32.85
CA GLY A 894 15.45 -13.60 33.48
C GLY A 894 14.56 -14.72 32.92
N ARG A 895 14.16 -15.67 33.77
CA ARG A 895 13.42 -16.87 33.35
C ARG A 895 11.92 -16.61 33.22
N SER A 896 11.45 -16.41 31.98
CA SER A 896 10.03 -16.23 31.64
C SER A 896 9.24 -17.56 31.61
N VAL A 897 9.87 -18.67 31.21
CA VAL A 897 9.23 -20.00 31.03
C VAL A 897 9.59 -20.95 32.18
N ASP A 898 8.69 -21.83 32.63
CA ASP A 898 9.02 -22.92 33.56
C ASP A 898 9.01 -24.32 32.92
N LEU A 899 8.25 -24.55 31.85
CA LEU A 899 8.19 -25.85 31.17
C LEU A 899 8.36 -25.68 29.65
N MET A 900 9.24 -26.46 29.05
CA MET A 900 9.43 -26.56 27.59
C MET A 900 9.45 -28.03 27.19
N LEU A 901 8.65 -28.41 26.18
CA LEU A 901 8.65 -29.76 25.58
C LEU A 901 8.58 -29.63 24.04
N GLY A 902 9.57 -30.11 23.31
CA GLY A 902 9.60 -30.02 21.83
C GLY A 902 10.84 -30.64 21.18
N GLY A 903 11.14 -30.21 19.95
CA GLY A 903 12.36 -30.52 19.20
C GLY A 903 13.48 -29.48 19.40
N GLY A 904 14.39 -29.37 18.44
CA GLY A 904 15.38 -28.28 18.35
C GLY A 904 16.59 -28.39 19.27
N ARG A 905 16.91 -29.60 19.75
CA ARG A 905 18.09 -29.83 20.59
C ARG A 905 19.40 -29.31 19.97
N CYS A 906 19.51 -29.25 18.64
CA CYS A 906 20.72 -28.79 17.96
C CYS A 906 21.11 -27.35 18.30
N HIS A 907 20.13 -26.47 18.60
CA HIS A 907 20.36 -25.08 19.00
C HIS A 907 20.80 -24.94 20.47
N PHE A 908 20.73 -26.02 21.26
CA PHE A 908 21.09 -26.04 22.68
C PHE A 908 22.42 -26.74 22.98
N LEU A 909 22.93 -27.55 22.04
CA LEU A 909 24.21 -28.26 22.15
C LEU A 909 25.37 -27.44 21.55
N PRO A 910 26.59 -27.49 22.09
CA PRO A 910 27.73 -26.75 21.56
C PRO A 910 28.21 -27.35 20.22
N ASN A 911 28.81 -26.51 19.37
CA ASN A 911 29.38 -26.84 18.05
C ASN A 911 30.39 -28.03 18.01
N SER A 912 30.86 -28.50 19.17
CA SER A 912 31.78 -29.63 19.34
C SER A 912 31.06 -30.98 19.47
N THR A 913 29.72 -31.00 19.41
CA THR A 913 28.88 -32.20 19.37
C THR A 913 28.32 -32.44 17.97
N ALA A 914 28.15 -33.71 17.57
CA ALA A 914 27.75 -34.07 16.21
C ALA A 914 26.30 -33.68 15.86
N ASP A 915 25.44 -33.54 16.87
CA ASP A 915 24.03 -33.17 16.73
C ASP A 915 23.78 -31.65 16.92
N SER A 916 24.82 -30.82 16.94
CA SER A 916 24.68 -29.36 17.06
C SER A 916 24.53 -28.67 15.71
N CYS A 917 23.70 -27.63 15.68
CA CYS A 917 23.61 -26.67 14.59
C CYS A 917 24.14 -25.28 14.99
N ARG A 918 24.63 -25.12 16.23
CA ARG A 918 25.22 -23.86 16.73
C ARG A 918 26.54 -23.55 16.03
N LEU A 919 26.80 -22.25 15.85
CA LEU A 919 28.10 -21.76 15.35
C LEU A 919 29.13 -21.47 16.46
N ASP A 920 28.75 -21.61 17.74
CA ASP A 920 29.62 -21.38 18.89
C ASP A 920 29.63 -22.54 19.92
N ASP A 921 30.70 -22.59 20.71
CA ASP A 921 31.00 -23.62 21.72
C ASP A 921 30.10 -23.51 22.98
N VAL A 922 28.92 -22.91 22.86
CA VAL A 922 28.02 -22.62 23.99
C VAL A 922 27.09 -23.81 24.25
N ASP A 923 27.34 -24.50 25.36
CA ASP A 923 26.46 -25.55 25.89
C ASP A 923 25.30 -24.92 26.67
N VAL A 924 24.17 -24.73 25.99
CA VAL A 924 22.95 -24.13 26.55
C VAL A 924 22.26 -25.10 27.52
N VAL A 925 22.31 -26.40 27.25
CA VAL A 925 21.76 -27.44 28.16
C VAL A 925 22.47 -27.39 29.52
N LYS A 926 23.80 -27.37 29.53
CA LYS A 926 24.60 -27.22 30.74
C LYS A 926 24.33 -25.89 31.43
N LEU A 927 24.23 -24.80 30.67
CA LEU A 927 23.93 -23.48 31.23
C LEU A 927 22.55 -23.43 31.89
N ALA A 928 21.54 -24.04 31.28
CA ALA A 928 20.20 -24.19 31.87
C ALA A 928 20.26 -24.95 33.20
N LYS A 929 20.97 -26.10 33.23
CA LYS A 929 21.10 -26.94 34.42
C LYS A 929 21.90 -26.26 35.55
N GLU A 930 23.10 -25.77 35.26
CA GLU A 930 24.06 -25.27 36.27
C GLU A 930 23.77 -23.84 36.76
N LYS A 931 23.23 -22.96 35.91
CA LYS A 931 23.01 -21.53 36.24
C LYS A 931 21.55 -21.19 36.50
N TYR A 932 20.61 -21.88 35.84
CA TYR A 932 19.18 -21.54 35.87
C TYR A 932 18.28 -22.60 36.53
N GLY A 933 18.86 -23.75 36.92
CA GLY A 933 18.21 -24.79 37.70
C GLY A 933 17.24 -25.70 36.94
N TRP A 934 17.40 -25.83 35.63
CA TRP A 934 16.52 -26.67 34.80
C TRP A 934 16.79 -28.17 34.98
N GLY A 935 15.73 -28.94 35.13
CA GLY A 935 15.71 -30.36 34.78
C GLY A 935 15.81 -30.52 33.26
N TYR A 936 16.35 -31.64 32.79
CA TYR A 936 16.56 -31.90 31.37
C TYR A 936 16.14 -33.33 30.98
N ALA A 937 15.41 -33.44 29.88
CA ALA A 937 14.99 -34.69 29.23
C ALA A 937 15.21 -34.56 27.71
N ASP A 938 15.59 -35.64 27.04
CA ASP A 938 16.10 -35.60 25.65
C ASP A 938 15.75 -36.83 24.79
N SER A 939 14.97 -37.74 25.34
CA SER A 939 14.78 -39.08 24.82
C SER A 939 13.48 -39.68 25.35
N ARG A 940 12.85 -40.61 24.61
CA ARG A 940 11.60 -41.26 25.02
C ARG A 940 11.64 -41.81 26.45
N ALA A 941 12.73 -42.49 26.83
CA ALA A 941 12.92 -43.01 28.18
C ALA A 941 12.86 -41.90 29.25
N SER A 942 13.56 -40.79 29.04
CA SER A 942 13.52 -39.64 29.97
C SER A 942 12.19 -38.88 29.96
N PHE A 943 11.37 -39.02 28.92
CA PHE A 943 9.99 -38.54 28.88
C PHE A 943 9.04 -39.46 29.66
N ASP A 944 9.15 -40.78 29.50
CA ASP A 944 8.34 -41.75 30.25
C ASP A 944 8.65 -41.71 31.76
N ASP A 945 9.91 -41.44 32.13
CA ASP A 945 10.32 -41.16 33.50
C ASP A 945 9.61 -39.93 34.14
N LEU A 946 8.98 -39.05 33.35
CA LEU A 946 8.15 -37.95 33.87
C LEU A 946 6.80 -38.43 34.42
N ASP A 947 6.43 -39.71 34.22
CA ASP A 947 5.21 -40.36 34.74
C ASP A 947 3.92 -39.64 34.28
N GLY A 948 3.87 -39.31 32.99
CA GLY A 948 2.81 -38.53 32.38
C GLY A 948 2.55 -37.18 33.05
N GLY A 949 3.56 -36.60 33.71
CA GLY A 949 3.50 -35.34 34.47
C GLY A 949 3.62 -35.48 35.99
N ASP A 950 3.56 -36.70 36.55
CA ASP A 950 3.60 -36.88 38.02
C ASP A 950 4.99 -36.70 38.64
N LYS A 951 6.08 -36.97 37.91
CA LYS A 951 7.47 -36.83 38.41
C LYS A 951 8.16 -35.54 37.95
N VAL A 952 7.46 -34.69 37.18
CA VAL A 952 7.97 -33.38 36.72
C VAL A 952 8.30 -32.48 37.91
N GLN A 953 9.50 -31.90 37.88
CA GLN A 953 9.92 -30.81 38.76
C GLN A 953 10.25 -29.61 37.88
N LEU A 954 9.76 -28.42 38.26
CA LEU A 954 9.94 -27.21 37.46
C LEU A 954 11.13 -26.37 37.96
N PRO A 955 11.92 -25.77 37.05
CA PRO A 955 11.69 -25.73 35.61
C PRO A 955 12.23 -26.98 34.86
N LEU A 956 11.60 -27.36 33.75
CA LEU A 956 11.91 -28.57 32.95
C LEU A 956 12.06 -28.25 31.46
N LEU A 957 13.19 -28.67 30.87
CA LEU A 957 13.54 -28.55 29.46
C LEU A 957 13.55 -29.94 28.81
N GLY A 958 12.56 -30.23 27.95
CA GLY A 958 12.45 -31.48 27.20
C GLY A 958 12.70 -31.27 25.70
N LEU A 959 13.82 -31.78 25.18
CA LEU A 959 14.25 -31.61 23.78
C LEU A 959 14.43 -32.99 23.11
N PHE A 960 13.31 -33.57 22.65
CA PHE A 960 13.20 -34.98 22.30
C PHE A 960 13.65 -35.32 20.88
N ALA A 961 13.84 -34.31 20.03
CA ALA A 961 14.37 -34.43 18.67
C ALA A 961 15.54 -33.45 18.45
N THR A 962 16.42 -33.78 17.51
CA THR A 962 17.60 -32.96 17.20
C THR A 962 17.19 -31.65 16.51
N THR A 963 16.27 -31.74 15.55
CA THR A 963 15.45 -30.65 15.02
C THR A 963 13.99 -30.94 15.39
N ASP A 964 13.02 -30.60 14.53
CA ASP A 964 11.62 -31.04 14.60
C ASP A 964 11.42 -32.53 14.95
N VAL A 965 10.31 -32.81 15.62
CA VAL A 965 9.73 -34.15 15.71
C VAL A 965 9.21 -34.55 14.31
N PRO A 966 9.44 -35.79 13.83
CA PRO A 966 8.91 -36.24 12.54
C PRO A 966 7.39 -36.10 12.43
N PHE A 967 6.86 -35.95 11.20
CA PHE A 967 5.42 -35.93 10.96
C PHE A 967 4.70 -37.12 11.60
N GLU A 968 3.48 -36.94 12.12
CA GLU A 968 2.65 -37.96 12.77
C GLU A 968 2.46 -39.20 11.89
N LEU A 969 2.39 -39.01 10.57
CA LEU A 969 2.43 -40.08 9.55
C LEU A 969 3.53 -41.12 9.80
N ASP A 970 4.72 -40.65 10.19
CA ASP A 970 5.89 -41.45 10.51
C ASP A 970 6.07 -41.66 12.02
N ARG A 971 5.90 -40.61 12.84
CA ARG A 971 6.12 -40.63 14.30
C ARG A 971 5.23 -41.62 15.03
N ARG A 972 4.01 -41.88 14.53
CA ARG A 972 3.13 -42.96 15.02
C ARG A 972 3.72 -44.37 14.93
N ASN A 973 4.76 -44.56 14.10
CA ASN A 973 5.53 -45.79 13.97
C ASN A 973 6.88 -45.71 14.72
N MET A 974 7.11 -44.66 15.50
CA MET A 974 8.34 -44.33 16.24
C MET A 974 8.04 -43.88 17.68
N ASN A 975 6.96 -44.38 18.29
CA ASN A 975 6.52 -43.97 19.63
C ASN A 975 7.56 -44.31 20.73
N ASP A 976 8.45 -45.25 20.45
CA ASP A 976 9.61 -45.65 21.26
C ASP A 976 10.80 -44.68 21.17
N MET A 977 10.78 -43.74 20.21
CA MET A 977 11.77 -42.67 20.06
C MET A 977 11.21 -41.28 20.38
N TYR A 978 9.96 -40.98 19.99
CA TYR A 978 9.38 -39.64 20.07
C TYR A 978 7.98 -39.63 20.73
N PRO A 979 7.74 -38.76 21.74
CA PRO A 979 6.40 -38.52 22.26
C PRO A 979 5.53 -37.77 21.24
N SER A 980 4.23 -38.02 21.26
CA SER A 980 3.23 -37.27 20.48
C SER A 980 2.86 -35.94 21.13
N LEU A 981 2.28 -35.01 20.36
CA LEU A 981 1.84 -33.71 20.86
C LEU A 981 0.84 -33.86 22.01
N SER A 982 -0.12 -34.79 21.91
CA SER A 982 -1.09 -35.05 22.98
C SER A 982 -0.49 -35.74 24.22
N GLU A 983 0.60 -36.50 24.11
CA GLU A 983 1.37 -36.99 25.26
C GLU A 983 2.09 -35.84 25.98
N MET A 984 2.75 -34.95 25.22
CA MET A 984 3.44 -33.79 25.77
C MET A 984 2.46 -32.78 26.40
N ALA A 985 1.32 -32.51 25.74
CA ALA A 985 0.25 -31.67 26.27
C ALA A 985 -0.32 -32.21 27.60
N LYS A 986 -0.67 -33.51 27.67
CA LYS A 986 -1.16 -34.13 28.91
C LYS A 986 -0.12 -34.04 30.05
N THR A 987 1.15 -34.27 29.72
CA THR A 987 2.27 -34.16 30.66
C THR A 987 2.44 -32.74 31.19
N ALA A 988 2.37 -31.73 30.31
CA ALA A 988 2.45 -30.32 30.68
C ALA A 988 1.28 -29.86 31.55
N LEU A 989 0.03 -30.14 31.15
CA LEU A 989 -1.19 -29.79 31.89
C LEU A 989 -1.15 -30.35 33.31
N LYS A 990 -0.85 -31.66 33.45
CA LYS A 990 -0.77 -32.32 34.76
C LYS A 990 0.36 -31.75 35.63
N ALA A 991 1.53 -31.46 35.05
CA ALA A 991 2.64 -30.86 35.77
C ALA A 991 2.35 -29.42 36.24
N LEU A 992 1.67 -28.62 35.43
CA LEU A 992 1.35 -27.23 35.73
C LEU A 992 0.18 -27.08 36.72
N GLU A 993 -0.85 -27.92 36.65
CA GLU A 993 -1.89 -27.95 37.69
C GLU A 993 -1.30 -28.44 39.03
N LYS A 994 -0.42 -29.45 38.99
CA LYS A 994 0.26 -29.99 40.18
C LYS A 994 1.21 -28.98 40.83
N SER A 995 1.97 -28.21 40.05
CA SER A 995 2.88 -27.17 40.59
C SER A 995 2.10 -25.97 41.16
N THR A 996 0.97 -25.62 40.55
CA THR A 996 0.09 -24.51 40.99
C THR A 996 -0.94 -24.92 42.05
N ALA A 997 -0.96 -26.18 42.50
CA ALA A 997 -1.93 -26.69 43.48
C ALA A 997 -1.85 -26.04 44.89
N LYS A 998 -0.83 -25.22 45.15
CA LYS A 998 -0.65 -24.41 46.38
C LYS A 998 -0.42 -22.92 46.08
N SER A 999 -0.82 -22.47 44.89
CA SER A 999 -0.63 -21.10 44.40
C SER A 999 -1.98 -20.43 44.22
N ASP A 1000 -2.06 -19.14 44.55
CA ASP A 1000 -3.23 -18.28 44.28
C ASP A 1000 -3.40 -18.01 42.76
N ARG A 1001 -2.38 -18.31 41.95
CA ARG A 1001 -2.38 -18.24 40.48
C ARG A 1001 -2.21 -19.63 39.86
N GLY A 1002 -2.92 -19.87 38.76
CA GLY A 1002 -2.80 -21.08 37.95
C GLY A 1002 -1.65 -20.97 36.94
N PHE A 1003 -1.88 -21.42 35.71
CA PHE A 1003 -0.86 -21.40 34.65
C PHE A 1003 -1.32 -20.77 33.33
N PHE A 1004 -0.34 -20.32 32.55
CA PHE A 1004 -0.46 -20.10 31.10
C PHE A 1004 0.32 -21.18 30.35
N LEU A 1005 -0.31 -21.82 29.37
CA LEU A 1005 0.31 -22.86 28.55
C LEU A 1005 0.04 -22.57 27.06
N MET A 1006 1.11 -22.48 26.27
CA MET A 1006 1.04 -22.47 24.81
C MET A 1006 1.31 -23.89 24.28
N ILE A 1007 0.46 -24.40 23.39
CA ILE A 1007 0.60 -25.71 22.74
C ILE A 1007 0.51 -25.54 21.21
N GLU A 1008 1.43 -26.12 20.44
CA GLU A 1008 1.48 -25.93 18.99
C GLU A 1008 1.37 -27.25 18.20
N GLY A 1009 0.44 -27.28 17.23
CA GLY A 1009 0.39 -28.25 16.12
C GLY A 1009 1.29 -27.84 14.96
N SER A 1010 2.57 -27.63 15.24
CA SER A 1010 3.53 -26.90 14.41
C SER A 1010 3.69 -27.47 12.99
N ARG A 1011 3.72 -28.80 12.85
CA ARG A 1011 4.04 -29.47 11.58
C ARG A 1011 2.89 -29.46 10.55
N ILE A 1012 1.70 -28.93 10.89
CA ILE A 1012 0.61 -28.74 9.90
C ILE A 1012 1.08 -27.81 8.77
N ASP A 1013 1.75 -26.71 9.11
CA ASP A 1013 2.34 -25.76 8.18
C ASP A 1013 3.38 -26.40 7.26
N HIS A 1014 4.35 -27.12 7.83
CA HIS A 1014 5.41 -27.78 7.06
C HIS A 1014 4.85 -28.78 6.03
N ALA A 1015 3.77 -29.49 6.37
CA ALA A 1015 3.07 -30.36 5.42
C ALA A 1015 2.38 -29.56 4.29
N GLY A 1016 1.82 -28.38 4.61
CA GLY A 1016 1.30 -27.42 3.63
C GLY A 1016 2.38 -26.81 2.74
N HIS A 1017 3.55 -26.47 3.28
CA HIS A 1017 4.70 -25.98 2.50
C HIS A 1017 5.19 -27.02 1.49
N ILE A 1018 5.21 -28.30 1.88
CA ILE A 1018 5.57 -29.41 0.99
C ILE A 1018 4.45 -29.73 -0.03
N ASN A 1019 3.20 -29.32 0.25
CA ASN A 1019 1.98 -29.80 -0.39
C ASN A 1019 1.77 -31.33 -0.21
N ASP A 1020 2.17 -31.90 0.94
CA ASP A 1020 1.94 -33.31 1.31
C ASP A 1020 0.59 -33.46 2.06
N PRO A 1021 -0.50 -33.88 1.37
CA PRO A 1021 -1.81 -33.99 2.00
C PRO A 1021 -1.90 -35.19 2.94
N ALA A 1022 -1.02 -36.19 2.80
CA ALA A 1022 -1.05 -37.40 3.62
C ALA A 1022 -0.41 -37.15 5.00
N ALA A 1023 0.68 -36.36 5.05
CA ALA A 1023 1.18 -35.81 6.30
C ALA A 1023 0.15 -34.87 6.93
N GLN A 1024 -0.36 -33.89 6.17
CA GLN A 1024 -1.19 -32.81 6.70
C GLN A 1024 -2.45 -33.30 7.44
N VAL A 1025 -3.23 -34.21 6.86
CA VAL A 1025 -4.44 -34.74 7.53
C VAL A 1025 -4.14 -35.53 8.81
N ARG A 1026 -2.91 -36.03 8.97
CA ARG A 1026 -2.49 -36.78 10.15
C ARG A 1026 -1.99 -35.84 11.26
N GLU A 1027 -1.34 -34.73 10.89
CA GLU A 1027 -1.04 -33.62 11.82
C GLU A 1027 -2.32 -33.00 12.41
N VAL A 1028 -3.31 -32.68 11.56
CA VAL A 1028 -4.59 -32.11 12.01
C VAL A 1028 -5.36 -33.08 12.92
N LEU A 1029 -5.22 -34.40 12.73
CA LEU A 1029 -5.80 -35.41 13.63
C LEU A 1029 -5.09 -35.50 14.98
N GLU A 1030 -3.76 -35.40 15.02
CA GLU A 1030 -3.03 -35.37 16.30
C GLU A 1030 -3.28 -34.05 17.05
N TYR A 1031 -3.45 -32.94 16.33
CA TYR A 1031 -3.88 -31.67 16.90
C TYR A 1031 -5.32 -31.72 17.44
N ASP A 1032 -6.27 -32.35 16.73
CA ASP A 1032 -7.64 -32.58 17.26
C ASP A 1032 -7.63 -33.45 18.52
N LYS A 1033 -6.72 -34.44 18.58
CA LYS A 1033 -6.48 -35.32 19.74
C LYS A 1033 -5.78 -34.61 20.91
N ALA A 1034 -4.92 -33.63 20.63
CA ALA A 1034 -4.35 -32.74 21.66
C ALA A 1034 -5.39 -31.73 22.17
N PHE A 1035 -6.23 -31.17 21.29
CA PHE A 1035 -7.33 -30.27 21.63
C PHE A 1035 -8.38 -30.98 22.50
N ALA A 1036 -8.77 -32.21 22.14
CA ALA A 1036 -9.59 -33.09 22.97
C ALA A 1036 -8.97 -33.35 24.35
N ALA A 1037 -7.66 -33.57 24.43
CA ALA A 1037 -6.94 -33.76 25.69
C ALA A 1037 -6.94 -32.53 26.61
N VAL A 1038 -6.99 -31.31 26.05
CA VAL A 1038 -7.17 -30.09 26.85
C VAL A 1038 -8.61 -29.97 27.35
N LEU A 1039 -9.61 -30.36 26.56
CA LEU A 1039 -11.01 -30.40 26.99
C LEU A 1039 -11.24 -31.44 28.11
N ASP A 1040 -10.69 -32.65 27.97
CA ASP A 1040 -10.68 -33.68 29.03
C ASP A 1040 -10.09 -33.14 30.35
N PHE A 1041 -9.07 -32.28 30.26
CA PHE A 1041 -8.46 -31.60 31.41
C PHE A 1041 -9.36 -30.49 31.98
N ILE A 1042 -10.03 -29.69 31.13
CA ILE A 1042 -10.97 -28.64 31.57
C ILE A 1042 -12.15 -29.26 32.33
N ASP A 1043 -12.74 -30.34 31.80
CA ASP A 1043 -13.86 -31.04 32.42
C ASP A 1043 -13.50 -31.76 33.73
N SER A 1044 -12.21 -31.98 34.00
CA SER A 1044 -11.71 -32.65 35.21
C SER A 1044 -10.94 -31.75 36.19
N SER A 1045 -10.62 -30.52 35.82
CA SER A 1045 -9.93 -29.56 36.70
C SER A 1045 -10.91 -28.84 37.64
N ALA A 1046 -10.46 -28.60 38.88
CA ALA A 1046 -11.17 -27.75 39.84
C ALA A 1046 -10.82 -26.25 39.68
N THR A 1047 -9.89 -25.90 38.79
CA THR A 1047 -9.43 -24.52 38.52
C THR A 1047 -10.12 -23.99 37.28
N GLU A 1048 -10.70 -22.77 37.32
CA GLU A 1048 -11.34 -22.13 36.16
C GLU A 1048 -10.35 -22.08 34.98
N THR A 1049 -10.63 -22.82 33.91
CA THR A 1049 -9.72 -22.98 32.78
C THR A 1049 -10.45 -22.64 31.49
N VAL A 1050 -9.86 -21.76 30.67
CA VAL A 1050 -10.32 -21.49 29.31
C VAL A 1050 -9.29 -21.99 28.32
N LEU A 1051 -9.78 -22.62 27.26
CA LEU A 1051 -9.05 -22.93 26.03
C LEU A 1051 -9.46 -21.93 24.95
N VAL A 1052 -8.47 -21.35 24.28
CA VAL A 1052 -8.62 -20.68 22.97
C VAL A 1052 -7.63 -21.30 22.01
N ALA A 1053 -8.08 -21.60 20.79
CA ALA A 1053 -7.20 -22.09 19.73
C ALA A 1053 -7.43 -21.31 18.43
N THR A 1054 -6.37 -21.13 17.64
CA THR A 1054 -6.41 -20.50 16.31
C THR A 1054 -5.21 -20.96 15.49
N SER A 1055 -5.23 -20.75 14.18
CA SER A 1055 -3.98 -20.64 13.43
C SER A 1055 -3.49 -19.19 13.41
N ASP A 1056 -2.24 -18.99 13.01
CA ASP A 1056 -1.63 -17.73 12.58
C ASP A 1056 -1.78 -17.46 11.07
N HIS A 1057 -1.82 -18.50 10.22
CA HIS A 1057 -2.06 -18.41 8.78
C HIS A 1057 -2.62 -19.70 8.16
N GLU A 1058 -2.96 -19.66 6.86
CA GLU A 1058 -3.19 -20.88 6.07
C GLU A 1058 -1.97 -21.11 5.19
N THR A 1059 -1.58 -22.37 4.94
CA THR A 1059 -0.39 -22.71 4.14
C THR A 1059 -0.65 -23.72 3.03
N GLY A 1060 -0.04 -23.46 1.87
CA GLY A 1060 -0.20 -24.20 0.61
C GLY A 1060 -1.32 -23.65 -0.28
N GLY A 1061 -2.28 -22.91 0.29
CA GLY A 1061 -3.47 -22.45 -0.42
C GLY A 1061 -4.29 -23.63 -0.92
N LEU A 1062 -4.65 -24.51 0.03
CA LEU A 1062 -5.24 -25.82 -0.15
C LEU A 1062 -6.69 -25.74 -0.66
N ALA A 1063 -6.98 -26.53 -1.69
CA ALA A 1063 -8.32 -26.78 -2.20
C ALA A 1063 -8.63 -28.29 -2.16
N THR A 1064 -9.78 -28.66 -1.57
CA THR A 1064 -10.34 -30.02 -1.64
C THR A 1064 -11.01 -30.30 -3.00
N ALA A 1065 -10.33 -29.90 -4.07
CA ALA A 1065 -10.68 -30.10 -5.47
C ALA A 1065 -9.48 -29.76 -6.35
N LEU A 1066 -9.30 -30.50 -7.44
CA LEU A 1066 -8.31 -30.24 -8.49
C LEU A 1066 -9.01 -30.29 -9.86
N GLN A 1067 -8.64 -29.38 -10.77
CA GLN A 1067 -8.96 -29.51 -12.19
C GLN A 1067 -7.66 -29.64 -12.97
N GLU A 1068 -7.47 -30.79 -13.61
CA GLU A 1068 -6.30 -31.01 -14.46
C GLU A 1068 -6.34 -30.13 -15.73
N PRO A 1069 -5.17 -29.72 -16.27
CA PRO A 1069 -5.09 -28.98 -17.53
C PRO A 1069 -5.82 -29.71 -18.66
N GLY A 1070 -6.64 -28.98 -19.42
CA GLY A 1070 -7.39 -29.52 -20.57
C GLY A 1070 -8.59 -30.41 -20.22
N HIS A 1071 -8.81 -30.75 -18.95
CA HIS A 1071 -9.94 -31.56 -18.51
C HIS A 1071 -11.14 -30.68 -18.10
N TRP A 1072 -12.35 -31.23 -18.19
CA TRP A 1072 -13.54 -30.60 -17.58
C TRP A 1072 -13.44 -30.65 -16.05
N PRO A 1073 -14.09 -29.74 -15.30
CA PRO A 1073 -14.11 -29.81 -13.84
C PRO A 1073 -14.84 -31.09 -13.40
N VAL A 1074 -14.13 -31.96 -12.70
CA VAL A 1074 -14.66 -33.19 -12.11
C VAL A 1074 -14.77 -32.97 -10.60
N TYR A 1075 -15.94 -33.25 -10.02
CA TYR A 1075 -16.22 -33.02 -8.59
C TYR A 1075 -15.88 -34.25 -7.74
N ASP A 1076 -14.82 -34.97 -8.11
CA ASP A 1076 -14.38 -36.20 -7.47
C ASP A 1076 -13.30 -35.92 -6.42
N TRP A 1077 -13.26 -36.76 -5.39
CA TRP A 1077 -12.36 -36.69 -4.25
C TRP A 1077 -12.02 -38.12 -3.80
N PHE A 1078 -10.73 -38.46 -3.70
CA PHE A 1078 -10.26 -39.83 -3.48
C PHE A 1078 -9.44 -39.97 -2.19
N PRO A 1079 -10.09 -40.05 -1.00
CA PRO A 1079 -9.40 -40.22 0.29
C PRO A 1079 -8.59 -41.52 0.38
N GLN A 1080 -8.84 -42.49 -0.50
CA GLN A 1080 -8.04 -43.70 -0.71
C GLN A 1080 -6.56 -43.37 -0.93
N ALA A 1081 -6.26 -42.35 -1.73
CA ALA A 1081 -4.89 -41.96 -2.06
C ALA A 1081 -4.11 -41.54 -0.81
N LEU A 1082 -4.74 -40.79 0.11
CA LEU A 1082 -4.11 -40.38 1.38
C LEU A 1082 -4.04 -41.53 2.39
N ALA A 1083 -4.98 -42.46 2.36
CA ALA A 1083 -5.04 -43.60 3.28
C ALA A 1083 -3.97 -44.66 2.98
N ASN A 1084 -3.62 -44.85 1.70
CA ASN A 1084 -2.61 -45.81 1.26
C ASN A 1084 -1.17 -45.39 1.62
N VAL A 1085 -0.90 -44.10 1.84
CA VAL A 1085 0.43 -43.57 2.19
C VAL A 1085 0.85 -44.02 3.60
N SER A 1086 2.05 -44.59 3.69
CA SER A 1086 2.66 -45.15 4.90
C SER A 1086 3.85 -44.33 5.44
N GLU A 1087 4.55 -43.59 4.57
CA GLU A 1087 5.70 -42.71 4.89
C GLU A 1087 5.48 -41.31 4.29
N SER A 1088 5.99 -40.26 4.94
CA SER A 1088 5.90 -38.87 4.43
C SER A 1088 6.80 -38.62 3.22
N CYS A 1089 6.45 -37.61 2.42
CA CYS A 1089 7.28 -37.16 1.30
C CYS A 1089 8.70 -36.76 1.74
N GLU A 1090 8.85 -36.13 2.91
CA GLU A 1090 10.13 -35.74 3.52
C GLU A 1090 11.03 -36.96 3.78
N LYS A 1091 10.47 -38.02 4.37
CA LYS A 1091 11.19 -39.27 4.65
C LYS A 1091 11.55 -40.02 3.37
N LEU A 1092 10.65 -40.06 2.38
CA LEU A 1092 10.91 -40.70 1.09
C LEU A 1092 11.99 -39.97 0.28
N ALA A 1093 11.96 -38.63 0.24
CA ALA A 1093 13.02 -37.82 -0.36
C ALA A 1093 14.36 -38.05 0.35
N THR A 1094 14.36 -38.06 1.69
CA THR A 1094 15.54 -38.37 2.51
C THR A 1094 16.12 -39.75 2.20
N ARG A 1095 15.27 -40.78 2.01
CA ARG A 1095 15.70 -42.14 1.62
C ARG A 1095 16.30 -42.16 0.21
N LEU A 1096 15.69 -41.45 -0.74
CA LEU A 1096 16.18 -41.35 -2.13
C LEU A 1096 17.54 -40.64 -2.21
N GLN A 1097 17.65 -39.45 -1.62
CA GLN A 1097 18.88 -38.65 -1.61
C GLN A 1097 20.04 -39.44 -0.98
N LYS A 1098 19.81 -40.11 0.16
CA LYS A 1098 20.80 -41.01 0.79
C LYS A 1098 21.19 -42.18 -0.11
N HIS A 1099 20.26 -42.78 -0.85
CA HIS A 1099 20.59 -43.87 -1.79
C HIS A 1099 21.48 -43.38 -2.95
N VAL A 1100 21.20 -42.20 -3.50
CA VAL A 1100 21.96 -41.61 -4.61
C VAL A 1100 23.34 -41.11 -4.16
N SER A 1101 23.47 -40.63 -2.91
CA SER A 1101 24.74 -40.16 -2.34
C SER A 1101 25.66 -41.25 -1.77
N ASP A 1102 25.17 -42.47 -1.55
CA ASP A 1102 25.94 -43.58 -0.95
C ASP A 1102 27.12 -44.06 -1.85
N PRO A 1103 28.39 -43.90 -1.41
CA PRO A 1103 29.57 -44.30 -2.16
C PRO A 1103 29.99 -45.77 -1.92
N SER A 1104 29.12 -46.60 -1.34
CA SER A 1104 29.42 -47.99 -0.97
C SER A 1104 30.12 -48.81 -2.07
N PRO A 1105 31.21 -49.54 -1.77
CA PRO A 1105 32.03 -50.22 -2.78
C PRO A 1105 31.36 -51.42 -3.47
N THR A 1106 30.14 -51.79 -3.08
CA THR A 1106 29.31 -52.75 -3.83
C THR A 1106 28.56 -52.09 -5.00
N LYS A 1107 28.43 -50.76 -5.04
CA LYS A 1107 27.98 -50.00 -6.21
C LYS A 1107 29.22 -49.64 -7.06
N VAL A 1108 29.38 -50.30 -8.21
CA VAL A 1108 30.54 -50.11 -9.09
C VAL A 1108 30.57 -48.71 -9.68
N SER A 1109 31.60 -47.92 -9.33
CA SER A 1109 31.97 -46.63 -9.91
C SER A 1109 30.86 -45.56 -9.97
N SER A 1110 31.09 -44.43 -9.29
CA SER A 1110 30.22 -43.24 -9.25
C SER A 1110 30.13 -42.45 -10.58
N SER A 1111 30.18 -43.15 -11.71
CA SER A 1111 30.08 -42.66 -13.08
C SER A 1111 28.87 -43.21 -13.85
N SER A 1112 28.19 -44.25 -13.34
CA SER A 1112 26.96 -44.78 -13.97
C SER A 1112 26.09 -45.62 -13.01
N ILE A 1113 25.29 -44.96 -12.16
CA ILE A 1113 24.02 -45.59 -11.73
C ILE A 1113 23.13 -45.61 -12.98
N ASN A 1114 22.73 -46.81 -13.41
CA ASN A 1114 21.81 -46.96 -14.54
C ASN A 1114 20.44 -46.37 -14.17
N LYS A 1115 19.96 -45.38 -14.94
CA LYS A 1115 18.67 -44.72 -14.69
C LYS A 1115 17.50 -45.70 -14.62
N GLU A 1116 17.51 -46.75 -15.43
CA GLU A 1116 16.45 -47.77 -15.43
C GLU A 1116 16.49 -48.71 -14.21
N ASP A 1117 17.65 -48.86 -13.57
CA ASP A 1117 17.76 -49.59 -12.30
C ASP A 1117 17.40 -48.68 -11.11
N LEU A 1118 17.70 -47.38 -11.19
CA LEU A 1118 17.26 -46.38 -10.21
C LEU A 1118 15.74 -46.16 -10.25
N LYS A 1119 15.13 -45.99 -11.42
CA LYS A 1119 13.66 -45.91 -11.61
C LYS A 1119 12.96 -47.14 -11.03
N ARG A 1120 13.52 -48.34 -11.26
CA ARG A 1120 13.00 -49.59 -10.69
C ARG A 1120 13.11 -49.60 -9.17
N TRP A 1121 14.26 -49.21 -8.61
CA TRP A 1121 14.46 -49.11 -7.16
C TRP A 1121 13.51 -48.10 -6.51
N ILE A 1122 13.37 -46.90 -7.09
CA ILE A 1122 12.39 -45.88 -6.66
C ILE A 1122 10.98 -46.48 -6.61
N ASN A 1123 10.55 -47.16 -7.68
CA ASN A 1123 9.21 -47.74 -7.74
C ASN A 1123 9.01 -48.83 -6.66
N THR A 1124 9.94 -49.79 -6.55
CA THR A 1124 9.78 -50.95 -5.65
C THR A 1124 10.05 -50.65 -4.18
N GLU A 1125 10.87 -49.66 -3.85
CA GLU A 1125 11.35 -49.40 -2.48
C GLU A 1125 10.82 -48.10 -1.87
N LEU A 1126 10.33 -47.16 -2.69
CA LEU A 1126 9.77 -45.87 -2.23
C LEU A 1126 8.29 -45.71 -2.63
N VAL A 1127 7.96 -45.76 -3.91
CA VAL A 1127 6.62 -45.37 -4.41
C VAL A 1127 5.55 -46.41 -4.04
N ILE A 1128 5.76 -47.68 -4.39
CA ILE A 1128 4.82 -48.76 -4.05
C ILE A 1128 4.68 -48.94 -2.52
N PRO A 1129 5.75 -49.11 -1.72
CA PRO A 1129 5.60 -49.37 -0.28
C PRO A 1129 5.33 -48.12 0.56
N GLY A 1130 5.82 -46.95 0.14
CA GLY A 1130 5.74 -45.68 0.88
C GLY A 1130 4.48 -44.87 0.57
N LEU A 1131 4.14 -44.72 -0.72
CA LEU A 1131 2.94 -43.99 -1.14
C LEU A 1131 1.73 -44.90 -1.40
N GLY A 1132 1.93 -46.21 -1.53
CA GLY A 1132 0.87 -47.15 -1.91
C GLY A 1132 0.40 -46.99 -3.37
N ILE A 1133 1.24 -46.36 -4.21
CA ILE A 1133 0.97 -46.09 -5.62
C ILE A 1133 1.54 -47.25 -6.45
N SER A 1134 0.66 -48.07 -7.03
CA SER A 1134 1.03 -49.22 -7.88
C SER A 1134 1.07 -48.91 -9.38
N ASP A 1135 0.63 -47.72 -9.78
CA ASP A 1135 0.43 -47.26 -11.16
C ASP A 1135 1.28 -46.02 -11.50
N ALA A 1136 2.45 -45.91 -10.87
CA ALA A 1136 3.40 -44.83 -11.14
C ALA A 1136 3.83 -44.83 -12.63
N THR A 1137 3.72 -43.67 -13.29
CA THR A 1137 4.07 -43.57 -14.71
C THR A 1137 5.58 -43.56 -14.93
N ASP A 1138 6.03 -43.81 -16.15
CA ASP A 1138 7.46 -43.77 -16.47
C ASP A 1138 8.02 -42.35 -16.33
N GLU A 1139 7.20 -41.34 -16.61
CA GLU A 1139 7.49 -39.91 -16.41
C GLU A 1139 7.64 -39.57 -14.92
N GLU A 1140 6.70 -39.99 -14.07
CA GLU A 1140 6.78 -39.78 -12.61
C GLU A 1140 8.07 -40.39 -12.01
N LEU A 1141 8.38 -41.64 -12.41
CA LEU A 1141 9.60 -42.33 -11.99
C LEU A 1141 10.87 -41.71 -12.56
N THR A 1142 10.82 -41.19 -13.79
CA THR A 1142 11.96 -40.50 -14.42
C THR A 1142 12.24 -39.16 -13.75
N LEU A 1143 11.21 -38.37 -13.42
CA LEU A 1143 11.37 -37.12 -12.67
C LEU A 1143 12.05 -37.36 -11.32
N LEU A 1144 11.61 -38.37 -10.56
CA LEU A 1144 12.24 -38.78 -9.30
C LEU A 1144 13.70 -39.25 -9.49
N ALA A 1145 14.02 -39.93 -10.59
CA ALA A 1145 15.35 -40.44 -10.88
C ALA A 1145 16.33 -39.36 -11.42
N GLU A 1146 15.82 -38.27 -12.00
CA GLU A 1146 16.63 -37.17 -12.53
C GLU A 1146 16.75 -36.00 -11.54
N HIS A 1147 15.74 -35.76 -10.71
CA HIS A 1147 15.65 -34.64 -9.75
C HIS A 1147 15.48 -35.15 -8.31
N ALA A 1148 16.42 -35.98 -7.84
CA ALA A 1148 16.39 -36.56 -6.50
C ALA A 1148 16.42 -35.52 -5.36
N ASP A 1149 16.97 -34.33 -5.61
CA ASP A 1149 16.94 -33.15 -4.75
C ASP A 1149 15.52 -32.55 -4.64
N ALA A 1150 14.83 -32.34 -5.75
CA ALA A 1150 13.45 -31.82 -5.78
C ALA A 1150 12.36 -32.88 -5.50
N SER A 1151 12.75 -34.15 -5.31
CA SER A 1151 11.84 -35.31 -5.23
C SER A 1151 10.72 -35.21 -4.19
N ILE A 1152 10.89 -34.43 -3.12
CA ILE A 1152 9.88 -34.20 -2.08
C ILE A 1152 8.56 -33.64 -2.67
N SER A 1153 8.66 -32.64 -3.55
CA SER A 1153 7.50 -32.03 -4.22
C SER A 1153 6.92 -32.95 -5.29
N THR A 1154 7.74 -33.80 -5.90
CA THR A 1154 7.27 -34.82 -6.86
C THR A 1154 6.43 -35.88 -6.16
N PHE A 1155 6.89 -36.46 -5.05
CA PHE A 1155 6.09 -37.39 -4.23
C PHE A 1155 4.77 -36.75 -3.77
N ALA A 1156 4.82 -35.49 -3.31
CA ALA A 1156 3.65 -34.73 -2.88
C ALA A 1156 2.62 -34.51 -4.01
N ALA A 1157 3.09 -34.23 -5.22
CA ALA A 1157 2.25 -34.12 -6.42
C ALA A 1157 1.63 -35.47 -6.83
N MET A 1158 2.38 -36.58 -6.76
CA MET A 1158 1.87 -37.93 -7.09
C MET A 1158 0.70 -38.35 -6.21
N ILE A 1159 0.72 -37.98 -4.92
CA ILE A 1159 -0.41 -38.16 -4.00
C ILE A 1159 -1.55 -37.19 -4.38
N SER A 1160 -1.25 -35.89 -4.49
CA SER A 1160 -2.27 -34.84 -4.67
C SER A 1160 -3.07 -34.99 -5.96
N LEU A 1161 -2.42 -35.41 -7.07
CA LEU A 1161 -3.07 -35.74 -8.34
C LEU A 1161 -4.06 -36.88 -8.16
N ARG A 1162 -3.62 -38.05 -7.66
CA ARG A 1162 -4.47 -39.23 -7.43
C ARG A 1162 -5.57 -39.00 -6.38
N ALA A 1163 -5.38 -38.01 -5.51
CA ALA A 1163 -6.36 -37.61 -4.51
C ALA A 1163 -7.39 -36.58 -5.02
N HIS A 1164 -7.12 -35.89 -6.14
CA HIS A 1164 -7.84 -34.69 -6.61
C HIS A 1164 -7.74 -33.49 -5.64
N ILE A 1165 -6.54 -33.21 -5.12
CA ILE A 1165 -6.25 -32.06 -4.24
C ILE A 1165 -5.52 -30.96 -5.02
N GLY A 1166 -6.04 -29.74 -4.92
CA GLY A 1166 -5.40 -28.54 -5.44
C GLY A 1166 -4.55 -27.84 -4.38
N TRP A 1167 -3.42 -27.31 -4.81
CA TRP A 1167 -2.57 -26.41 -4.04
C TRP A 1167 -2.21 -25.22 -4.93
N SER A 1168 -2.19 -24.01 -4.39
CA SER A 1168 -1.95 -22.79 -5.18
C SER A 1168 -0.58 -22.15 -4.96
N THR A 1169 0.13 -22.56 -3.92
CA THR A 1169 1.47 -22.05 -3.55
C THR A 1169 2.28 -23.12 -2.80
N HIS A 1170 3.53 -22.81 -2.47
CA HIS A 1170 4.38 -23.52 -1.51
C HIS A 1170 4.70 -22.59 -0.32
N GLY A 1171 3.73 -21.79 0.09
CA GLY A 1171 3.86 -20.75 1.12
C GLY A 1171 2.51 -20.42 1.73
N HIS A 1172 2.49 -19.45 2.64
CA HIS A 1172 1.26 -19.08 3.33
C HIS A 1172 0.31 -18.29 2.42
N THR A 1173 -0.96 -18.21 2.77
CA THR A 1173 -1.96 -17.34 2.14
C THR A 1173 -2.62 -16.39 3.15
N ALA A 1174 -3.43 -15.47 2.64
CA ALA A 1174 -4.18 -14.51 3.44
C ALA A 1174 -5.64 -14.93 3.67
N VAL A 1175 -5.89 -16.24 3.77
CA VAL A 1175 -7.20 -16.78 4.18
C VAL A 1175 -7.41 -16.53 5.67
N ASP A 1176 -8.60 -16.03 6.04
CA ASP A 1176 -9.01 -15.90 7.44
C ASP A 1176 -9.15 -17.30 8.07
N VAL A 1177 -8.48 -17.52 9.20
CA VAL A 1177 -8.34 -18.83 9.85
C VAL A 1177 -9.34 -19.01 10.98
N ASN A 1178 -9.67 -20.24 11.35
CA ASN A 1178 -10.69 -20.52 12.36
C ASN A 1178 -10.19 -20.28 13.79
N ILE A 1179 -11.07 -19.71 14.63
CA ILE A 1179 -10.91 -19.61 16.08
C ILE A 1179 -11.82 -20.65 16.75
N TYR A 1180 -11.29 -21.33 17.77
CA TYR A 1180 -12.02 -22.27 18.61
C TYR A 1180 -11.90 -21.89 20.08
N SER A 1181 -12.87 -22.30 20.89
CA SER A 1181 -12.78 -22.16 22.34
C SER A 1181 -13.60 -23.21 23.08
N SER A 1182 -13.21 -23.50 24.33
CA SER A 1182 -14.10 -24.12 25.33
C SER A 1182 -15.34 -23.29 25.65
N GLY A 1183 -15.37 -22.02 25.19
CA GLY A 1183 -16.21 -20.98 25.78
C GLY A 1183 -15.68 -20.60 27.17
N GLY A 1184 -16.46 -19.79 27.87
CA GLY A 1184 -16.14 -19.31 29.22
C GLY A 1184 -16.08 -17.78 29.32
N PRO A 1185 -15.66 -17.24 30.48
CA PRO A 1185 -15.82 -15.82 30.78
C PRO A 1185 -15.02 -14.90 29.85
N GLY A 1186 -15.71 -14.03 29.12
CA GLY A 1186 -15.11 -13.03 28.23
C GLY A 1186 -14.79 -13.51 26.81
N THR A 1187 -14.91 -14.80 26.51
CA THR A 1187 -14.63 -15.38 25.18
C THR A 1187 -15.50 -14.81 24.06
N GLU A 1188 -16.69 -14.29 24.38
CA GLU A 1188 -17.53 -13.53 23.43
C GLU A 1188 -16.82 -12.31 22.79
N ARG A 1189 -15.73 -11.79 23.41
CA ARG A 1189 -14.88 -10.72 22.84
C ARG A 1189 -14.13 -11.15 21.57
N ILE A 1190 -13.89 -12.45 21.37
CA ILE A 1190 -13.17 -13.01 20.20
C ILE A 1190 -14.09 -13.83 19.28
N ARG A 1191 -15.40 -13.55 19.32
CA ARG A 1191 -16.43 -14.27 18.56
C ARG A 1191 -16.75 -13.56 17.24
N GLY A 1192 -16.97 -14.31 16.17
CA GLY A 1192 -17.13 -13.75 14.83
C GLY A 1192 -15.78 -13.46 14.16
N ASN A 1193 -15.70 -12.46 13.28
CA ASN A 1193 -14.47 -12.14 12.55
C ASN A 1193 -13.68 -11.02 13.26
N VAL A 1194 -12.53 -11.40 13.84
CA VAL A 1194 -11.64 -10.51 14.61
C VAL A 1194 -10.24 -10.45 14.01
N GLU A 1195 -9.40 -9.54 14.48
CA GLU A 1195 -7.98 -9.43 14.14
C GLU A 1195 -7.14 -10.24 15.13
N ASN A 1196 -6.03 -10.86 14.70
CA ASN A 1196 -5.21 -11.69 15.60
C ASN A 1196 -4.69 -10.95 16.86
N THR A 1197 -4.55 -9.62 16.80
CA THR A 1197 -4.23 -8.78 17.96
C THR A 1197 -5.35 -8.74 19.01
N GLU A 1198 -6.61 -8.89 18.62
CA GLU A 1198 -7.77 -8.94 19.53
C GLU A 1198 -7.76 -10.27 20.33
N ILE A 1199 -7.23 -11.35 19.74
CA ILE A 1199 -6.97 -12.61 20.45
C ILE A 1199 -5.88 -12.41 21.50
N GLY A 1200 -4.73 -11.84 21.14
CA GLY A 1200 -3.66 -11.55 22.09
C GLY A 1200 -4.08 -10.62 23.24
N GLN A 1201 -4.95 -9.65 22.94
CA GLN A 1201 -5.59 -8.81 23.95
C GLN A 1201 -6.55 -9.62 24.84
N PHE A 1202 -7.33 -10.56 24.30
CA PHE A 1202 -8.15 -11.45 25.13
C PHE A 1202 -7.28 -12.29 26.10
N LEU A 1203 -6.15 -12.85 25.65
CA LEU A 1203 -5.27 -13.66 26.51
C LEU A 1203 -4.78 -12.87 27.74
N SER A 1204 -4.37 -11.61 27.55
CA SER A 1204 -3.90 -10.76 28.66
C SER A 1204 -5.02 -10.26 29.57
N HIS A 1205 -6.18 -9.88 29.00
CA HIS A 1205 -7.35 -9.46 29.78
C HIS A 1205 -7.94 -10.62 30.61
N TYR A 1206 -7.99 -11.84 30.07
CA TYR A 1206 -8.46 -13.00 30.82
C TYR A 1206 -7.56 -13.33 32.01
N LEU A 1207 -6.23 -13.27 31.85
CA LEU A 1207 -5.29 -13.50 32.96
C LEU A 1207 -5.20 -12.33 33.95
N ASP A 1208 -5.69 -11.14 33.60
CA ASP A 1208 -5.54 -9.89 34.37
C ASP A 1208 -4.05 -9.51 34.55
N VAL A 1209 -3.37 -9.33 33.41
CA VAL A 1209 -1.91 -9.07 33.34
C VAL A 1209 -1.55 -7.95 32.36
N ASP A 1210 -0.59 -7.09 32.75
CA ASP A 1210 -0.19 -5.92 31.97
C ASP A 1210 1.04 -6.19 31.07
N VAL A 1211 0.79 -6.33 29.77
CA VAL A 1211 1.80 -6.56 28.73
C VAL A 1211 2.57 -5.28 28.37
N ASP A 1212 2.00 -4.10 28.60
CA ASP A 1212 2.68 -2.81 28.41
C ASP A 1212 3.67 -2.52 29.55
N GLN A 1213 3.37 -2.96 30.79
CA GLN A 1213 4.33 -2.95 31.89
C GLN A 1213 5.58 -3.78 31.56
N ILE A 1214 5.42 -4.98 30.99
CA ILE A 1214 6.55 -5.82 30.55
C ILE A 1214 7.30 -5.17 29.39
N THR A 1215 6.58 -4.65 28.39
CA THR A 1215 7.14 -3.87 27.27
C THR A 1215 8.02 -2.72 27.78
N LYS A 1216 7.61 -2.06 28.87
CA LYS A 1216 8.39 -1.00 29.53
C LYS A 1216 9.62 -1.55 30.25
N GLU A 1217 9.50 -2.57 31.10
CA GLU A 1217 10.63 -3.16 31.84
C GLU A 1217 11.73 -3.66 30.87
N LEU A 1218 11.35 -4.26 29.74
CA LEU A 1218 12.24 -4.66 28.66
C LEU A 1218 13.01 -3.49 28.05
N ARG A 1219 12.31 -2.42 27.66
CA ARG A 1219 12.91 -1.24 27.00
C ARG A 1219 13.83 -0.49 27.96
N GLU A 1220 13.47 -0.37 29.23
CA GLU A 1220 14.31 0.24 30.26
C GLU A 1220 15.61 -0.55 30.47
N LYS A 1221 15.53 -1.87 30.68
CA LYS A 1221 16.72 -2.74 30.79
C LYS A 1221 17.59 -2.78 29.53
N GLN A 1222 16.99 -2.72 28.34
CA GLN A 1222 17.74 -2.64 27.08
C GLN A 1222 18.49 -1.30 26.94
N MET A 1223 17.97 -0.22 27.53
CA MET A 1223 18.66 1.07 27.59
C MET A 1223 19.81 1.06 28.62
N GLU A 1224 19.61 0.44 29.79
CA GLU A 1224 20.68 0.22 30.78
C GLU A 1224 21.82 -0.64 30.22
N ALA A 1225 21.49 -1.72 29.50
CA ALA A 1225 22.49 -2.57 28.82
C ALA A 1225 23.25 -1.84 27.69
N ARG A 1226 22.72 -0.74 27.16
CA ARG A 1226 23.38 0.12 26.16
C ARG A 1226 24.23 1.24 26.79
N SER A 1227 23.88 1.71 27.98
CA SER A 1227 24.66 2.73 28.73
C SER A 1227 25.75 2.12 29.62
N GLY A 1228 25.62 0.85 29.99
CA GLY A 1228 26.52 0.08 30.87
C GLY A 1228 27.92 -0.26 30.34
N GLY A 1229 28.54 0.62 29.55
CA GLY A 1229 29.99 0.70 29.31
C GLY A 1229 30.67 -0.39 28.47
N ASP A 1230 30.18 -1.63 28.47
CA ASP A 1230 30.90 -2.79 27.92
C ASP A 1230 30.05 -3.60 26.92
N ARG A 1231 30.70 -4.20 25.91
CA ARG A 1231 30.11 -4.99 24.78
C ARG A 1231 29.51 -4.29 23.55
N ILE A 1232 29.81 -3.00 23.28
CA ILE A 1232 29.43 -2.34 22.00
C ILE A 1232 29.98 -3.08 20.75
N LEU A 1233 31.04 -3.88 20.89
CA LEU A 1233 31.60 -4.72 19.81
C LEU A 1233 30.87 -6.04 19.54
N ALA A 1234 29.99 -6.53 20.44
CA ALA A 1234 29.44 -7.89 20.36
C ALA A 1234 28.27 -8.02 19.36
N VAL A 1235 27.41 -7.00 19.26
CA VAL A 1235 26.14 -7.10 18.51
C VAL A 1235 26.36 -7.09 17.00
N LYS A 1236 27.22 -6.21 16.47
CA LYS A 1236 27.58 -6.23 15.03
C LYS A 1236 28.26 -7.54 14.63
N GLY A 1237 29.25 -7.99 15.41
CA GLY A 1237 30.00 -9.23 15.13
C GLY A 1237 29.19 -10.53 15.24
N ARG A 1238 27.95 -10.49 15.76
CA ARG A 1238 26.98 -11.60 15.68
C ARG A 1238 26.04 -11.45 14.47
N ALA A 1239 25.48 -10.27 14.22
CA ALA A 1239 24.62 -10.04 13.05
C ALA A 1239 25.34 -10.33 11.73
N ASP A 1240 26.59 -9.89 11.60
CA ASP A 1240 27.43 -10.11 10.40
C ASP A 1240 27.76 -11.61 10.17
N LYS A 1241 27.54 -12.50 11.15
CA LYS A 1241 27.74 -13.96 11.02
C LYS A 1241 26.50 -14.72 10.53
N TYR A 1242 25.29 -14.33 10.92
CA TYR A 1242 24.08 -15.03 10.47
C TYR A 1242 23.80 -14.79 8.97
N HIS A 1243 24.30 -13.69 8.41
CA HIS A 1243 24.35 -13.46 6.96
C HIS A 1243 25.28 -14.40 6.16
N ALA A 1244 25.90 -15.40 6.80
CA ALA A 1244 26.80 -16.35 6.16
C ALA A 1244 26.26 -17.80 6.07
N VAL A 1245 25.03 -18.07 6.55
CA VAL A 1245 24.44 -19.43 6.58
C VAL A 1245 23.04 -19.45 5.95
N GLU A 1246 22.93 -18.91 4.74
CA GLU A 1246 21.78 -19.11 3.83
C GLU A 1246 22.16 -20.06 2.67
N SER A 1247 23.01 -21.07 2.93
CA SER A 1247 23.42 -22.07 1.93
C SER A 1247 23.90 -23.39 2.55
N VAL A 1248 22.94 -24.19 3.00
CA VAL A 1248 23.03 -25.66 3.12
C VAL A 1248 21.77 -26.22 2.49
#